data_AF-A0A955U3U8-F1
#
_entry.id   AF-A0A955U3U8-F1
#
_cell.length_a   1.000
_cell.length_b   1.000
_cell.length_c   1.000
_cell.angle_alpha   90.00
_cell.angle_beta   90.00
_cell.angle_gamma   90.00
#
_symmetry.space_group_name_H-M   'P 1'
#
loop_
_entity.id
_entity.type
_entity.pdbx_description
1 polymer ?
#
loop_
_entity_poly.entity_id
_entity_poly.type
_entity_poly.pdbx_seq_one_letter_code
_entity_poly.pdbx_strand_id
1 'polypeptide(L)'
;MLLLSTLAAVALAAPRPPPEPSPAEQERDALRGELEALEQAHDELTAAHDLAVQDAAAAQAEVEALAYLVERARILLDDRADPEERERAAAELAATGDVRALPFLRAAAGQTTPTVQEAAVRAALGFEDPEGVSPAQVFLEQRDAPKEPRLAIVDALGEHQTPQAAQVLWDVGANDDVQARIRAAAFDELRESYPSELDGFGTPPPIADAFGALTFVTASGLAGGVLLSSFGVWGQFDAGPALGAIGGSAIGLGSGALYAATRPVTAGDGLALASGVSFGLTYGAWTTTAVHGAWRYLDWPDRDDVVQPAAAWRALGVVGGGAIGLFSVSRNPTAWDVLEVDTATYLGSGIALGAVGLLTYRPPEDDGTTFSSFTSFGRPRGISARRQYDREASQRLALAELVGATAGATTGYLLHDRWQLHWQDGAIASVLAAEGAWAGNWTPPLLAIQDADLKGNIRLPLHLFAAGGLVLGELTEPSYGRSLSTAFGAGVGNALGASIPMVAGYDDARSIATWMVPLGLAGTAAGFVVEPMIAPTPGDAAMIGVTTAITGTTGMWLGLALDDQEVWIDSGQGTGLGLLTTGLGGLGAYGLSAALDPRVDDVLVVGSASAFGAGYGALIPLALASDPAASTVLYGTTASELVFAGASVVGVRAGLKPRSVVIPELLGLSGGTLGALVVGLVQDDGQYVAMGALVGGTVGIGVGALGNVVIANNSQPRSLARWRPQRAPIVIPTFRPEVGSSGETVPTVGVDVLGW
;
A
#
# COMPACT_ATOMS: atom_id res chain seq x y z
N MET A 1 69.38 68.67 64.92
CA MET A 1 68.84 68.47 66.28
C MET A 1 67.72 67.45 66.19
N LEU A 2 67.76 66.39 67.00
CA LEU A 2 66.76 65.30 67.15
C LEU A 2 66.58 64.33 65.96
N LEU A 3 67.63 63.57 65.61
CA LEU A 3 67.54 62.19 65.04
C LEU A 3 68.93 61.56 64.81
N LEU A 4 69.87 61.78 65.72
CA LEU A 4 71.27 61.30 65.57
C LEU A 4 71.87 60.75 66.88
N SER A 5 71.03 60.37 67.85
CA SER A 5 71.46 60.05 69.23
C SER A 5 71.18 58.61 69.69
N THR A 6 70.88 57.67 68.78
CA THR A 6 70.68 56.24 69.10
C THR A 6 71.60 55.33 68.28
N LEU A 7 72.85 55.77 68.05
CA LEU A 7 73.89 55.01 67.34
C LEU A 7 75.23 54.98 68.11
N ALA A 8 75.17 55.01 69.45
CA ALA A 8 76.37 55.04 70.30
C ALA A 8 76.29 54.11 71.52
N ALA A 9 75.71 52.91 71.37
CA ALA A 9 75.72 51.90 72.44
C ALA A 9 75.91 50.44 71.98
N VAL A 10 76.43 50.18 70.77
CA VAL A 10 76.96 48.84 70.36
C VAL A 10 78.23 49.01 69.52
N ALA A 11 79.17 49.87 69.97
CA ALA A 11 80.45 50.11 69.29
C ALA A 11 81.67 49.44 69.99
N LEU A 12 81.45 48.57 70.97
CA LEU A 12 82.51 47.79 71.64
C LEU A 12 82.11 46.33 71.82
N ALA A 13 81.67 45.72 70.72
CA ALA A 13 81.79 44.30 70.47
C ALA A 13 81.76 44.13 68.94
N ALA A 14 82.79 44.64 68.25
CA ALA A 14 83.10 44.05 66.96
C ALA A 14 83.34 42.56 67.28
N PRO A 15 82.50 41.61 66.82
CA PRO A 15 82.95 40.23 66.84
C PRO A 15 84.30 40.28 66.14
N ARG A 16 85.33 39.70 66.77
CA ARG A 16 86.56 39.37 66.04
C ARG A 16 86.11 38.85 64.68
N PRO A 17 86.71 39.29 63.56
CA PRO A 17 86.41 38.65 62.27
C PRO A 17 86.39 37.17 62.56
N PRO A 18 85.27 36.45 62.26
CA PRO A 18 85.22 35.02 62.53
C PRO A 18 86.55 34.48 62.01
N PRO A 19 87.29 33.73 62.84
CA PRO A 19 88.60 33.21 62.43
C PRO A 19 88.40 32.69 61.03
N GLU A 20 89.26 33.12 60.08
CA GLU A 20 89.17 32.70 58.68
C GLU A 20 88.79 31.23 58.72
N PRO A 21 87.60 30.87 58.17
CA PRO A 21 87.05 29.55 58.35
C PRO A 21 88.18 28.62 58.02
N SER A 22 88.53 27.78 58.99
CA SER A 22 89.70 26.92 58.84
C SER A 22 89.55 26.20 57.50
N PRO A 23 90.63 25.78 56.82
CA PRO A 23 90.51 25.05 55.56
C PRO A 23 89.43 23.95 55.60
N ALA A 24 89.21 23.35 56.77
CA ALA A 24 88.14 22.39 57.05
C ALA A 24 86.69 22.97 57.09
N GLU A 25 86.48 24.22 57.49
CA GLU A 25 85.17 24.90 57.45
C GLU A 25 84.81 25.37 56.04
N GLN A 26 85.78 25.85 55.25
CA GLN A 26 85.55 26.16 53.83
C GLN A 26 85.21 24.91 53.03
N GLU A 27 85.89 23.79 53.32
CA GLU A 27 85.59 22.49 52.72
C GLU A 27 84.20 21.99 53.16
N ARG A 28 83.79 22.19 54.42
CA ARG A 28 82.43 21.85 54.89
C ARG A 28 81.34 22.69 54.22
N ASP A 29 81.53 23.99 54.06
CA ASP A 29 80.54 24.85 53.43
C ASP A 29 80.43 24.58 51.92
N ALA A 30 81.55 24.27 51.25
CA ALA A 30 81.54 23.82 49.85
C ALA A 30 80.80 22.48 49.70
N LEU A 31 81.09 21.50 50.56
CA LEU A 31 80.39 20.21 50.58
C LEU A 31 78.90 20.37 50.91
N ARG A 32 78.53 21.34 51.74
CA ARG A 32 77.13 21.63 52.06
C ARG A 32 76.41 22.23 50.85
N GLY A 33 77.03 23.16 50.13
CA GLY A 33 76.47 23.71 48.90
C GLY A 33 76.33 22.66 47.79
N GLU A 34 77.29 21.73 47.67
CA GLU A 34 77.17 20.58 46.77
C GLU A 34 76.05 19.62 47.20
N LEU A 35 75.87 19.40 48.50
CA LEU A 35 74.78 18.57 49.03
C LEU A 35 73.41 19.21 48.75
N GLU A 36 73.25 20.51 49.02
CA GLU A 36 72.00 21.24 48.78
C GLU A 36 71.67 21.29 47.27
N ALA A 37 72.67 21.44 46.40
CA ALA A 37 72.50 21.36 44.95
C ALA A 37 72.12 19.94 44.47
N LEU A 38 72.69 18.90 45.10
CA LEU A 38 72.33 17.50 44.83
C LEU A 38 70.90 17.18 45.29
N GLU A 39 70.50 17.66 46.46
CA GLU A 39 69.14 17.53 46.98
C GLU A 39 68.14 18.23 46.03
N GLN A 40 68.43 19.46 45.61
CA GLN A 40 67.60 20.18 44.64
C GLN A 40 67.51 19.44 43.30
N ALA A 41 68.64 18.94 42.76
CA ALA A 41 68.63 18.17 41.51
C ALA A 41 67.88 16.83 41.65
N HIS A 42 67.92 16.20 42.82
CA HIS A 42 67.16 14.98 43.12
C HIS A 42 65.65 15.26 43.17
N ASP A 43 65.24 16.36 43.80
CA ASP A 43 63.84 16.80 43.87
C ASP A 43 63.30 17.16 42.48
N GLU A 44 64.08 17.89 41.67
CA GLU A 44 63.72 18.22 40.29
C GLU A 44 63.61 16.96 39.41
N LEU A 45 64.54 16.01 39.56
CA LEU A 45 64.48 14.73 38.84
C LEU A 45 63.26 13.90 39.27
N THR A 46 62.93 13.90 40.55
CA THR A 46 61.76 13.18 41.10
C THR A 46 60.47 13.79 40.57
N ALA A 47 60.34 15.12 40.57
CA ALA A 47 59.17 15.81 40.01
C ALA A 47 59.01 15.56 38.50
N ALA A 48 60.11 15.55 37.74
CA ALA A 48 60.09 15.22 36.32
C ALA A 48 59.71 13.75 36.07
N HIS A 49 60.17 12.83 36.93
CA HIS A 49 59.77 11.42 36.87
C HIS A 49 58.28 11.23 37.15
N ASP A 50 57.75 11.88 38.19
CA ASP A 50 56.34 11.79 38.55
C ASP A 50 55.44 12.33 37.43
N LEU A 51 55.81 13.46 36.80
CA LEU A 51 55.09 13.99 35.64
C LEU A 51 55.14 13.01 34.46
N ALA A 52 56.30 12.44 34.15
CA ALA A 52 56.43 11.46 33.07
C ALA A 52 55.61 10.18 33.34
N VAL A 53 55.50 9.75 34.60
CA VAL A 53 54.65 8.62 35.00
C VAL A 53 53.17 8.97 34.86
N GLN A 54 52.76 10.20 35.19
CA GLN A 54 51.38 10.66 34.99
C GLN A 54 51.03 10.74 33.49
N ASP A 55 51.92 11.29 32.67
CA ASP A 55 51.75 11.35 31.22
C ASP A 55 51.67 9.95 30.60
N ALA A 56 52.54 9.03 31.04
CA ALA A 56 52.51 7.64 30.59
C ALA A 56 51.22 6.91 31.03
N ALA A 57 50.72 7.17 32.24
CA ALA A 57 49.47 6.61 32.72
C ALA A 57 48.25 7.16 31.95
N ALA A 58 48.24 8.46 31.63
CA ALA A 58 47.21 9.07 30.80
C ALA A 58 47.23 8.51 29.37
N ALA A 59 48.40 8.37 28.76
CA ALA A 59 48.56 7.75 27.44
C ALA A 59 48.10 6.28 27.44
N GLN A 60 48.43 5.51 28.48
CA GLN A 60 47.99 4.13 28.62
C GLN A 60 46.45 4.05 28.74
N ALA A 61 45.83 4.92 29.53
CA ALA A 61 44.37 4.99 29.64
C ALA A 61 43.69 5.37 28.32
N GLU A 62 44.30 6.29 27.55
CA GLU A 62 43.80 6.64 26.20
C GLU A 62 43.90 5.46 25.22
N VAL A 63 45.01 4.70 25.26
CA VAL A 63 45.17 3.49 24.45
C VAL A 63 44.13 2.44 24.81
N GLU A 64 43.84 2.23 26.10
CA GLU A 64 42.81 1.29 26.56
C GLU A 64 41.40 1.71 26.13
N ALA A 65 41.07 3.01 26.22
CA ALA A 65 39.80 3.56 25.75
C ALA A 65 39.63 3.38 24.24
N LEU A 66 40.68 3.66 23.45
CA LEU A 66 40.68 3.45 22.00
C LEU A 66 40.56 1.95 21.66
N ALA A 67 41.25 1.07 22.37
CA ALA A 67 41.14 -0.37 22.17
C ALA A 67 39.72 -0.88 22.42
N TYR A 68 39.05 -0.36 23.47
CA TYR A 68 37.66 -0.69 23.75
C TYR A 68 36.71 -0.20 22.65
N LEU A 69 36.85 1.06 22.21
CA LEU A 69 36.07 1.63 21.09
C LEU A 69 36.22 0.80 19.81
N VAL A 70 37.46 0.47 19.44
CA VAL A 70 37.74 -0.30 18.22
C VAL A 70 37.14 -1.69 18.30
N GLU A 71 37.21 -2.37 19.45
CA GLU A 71 36.64 -3.70 19.59
C GLU A 71 35.10 -3.68 19.50
N ARG A 72 34.43 -2.68 20.10
CA ARG A 72 32.97 -2.56 20.00
C ARG A 72 32.51 -2.15 18.62
N ALA A 73 33.23 -1.24 17.96
CA ALA A 73 33.00 -0.89 16.57
C ALA A 73 33.17 -2.11 15.65
N ARG A 74 34.17 -2.96 15.91
CA ARG A 74 34.39 -4.20 15.17
C ARG A 74 33.21 -5.16 15.29
N ILE A 75 32.68 -5.35 16.50
CA ILE A 75 31.49 -6.20 16.73
C ILE A 75 30.27 -5.61 16.01
N LEU A 76 30.00 -4.32 16.22
CA LEU A 76 28.85 -3.63 15.63
C LEU A 76 28.81 -3.75 14.09
N LEU A 77 29.97 -3.59 13.45
CA LEU A 77 30.11 -3.57 11.99
C LEU A 77 30.34 -4.96 11.37
N ASP A 78 30.47 -6.03 12.16
CA ASP A 78 30.59 -7.39 11.65
C ASP A 78 29.22 -7.97 11.29
N ASP A 79 28.90 -8.02 10.00
CA ASP A 79 27.62 -8.57 9.51
C ASP A 79 27.43 -10.07 9.82
N ARG A 80 28.47 -10.76 10.30
CA ARG A 80 28.39 -12.16 10.74
C ARG A 80 28.13 -12.30 12.22
N ALA A 81 28.30 -11.23 13.01
CA ALA A 81 27.99 -11.24 14.43
C ALA A 81 26.47 -11.30 14.65
N ASP A 82 26.09 -11.85 15.80
CA ASP A 82 24.69 -11.96 16.19
C ASP A 82 24.06 -10.54 16.31
N PRO A 83 22.83 -10.31 15.79
CA PRO A 83 22.18 -9.00 15.89
C PRO A 83 22.09 -8.46 17.32
N GLU A 84 21.82 -9.30 18.33
CA GLU A 84 21.73 -8.87 19.72
C GLU A 84 23.10 -8.40 20.25
N GLU A 85 24.19 -9.04 19.84
CA GLU A 85 25.55 -8.63 20.19
C GLU A 85 25.90 -7.28 19.55
N ARG A 86 25.45 -7.05 18.32
CA ARG A 86 25.65 -5.79 17.60
C ARG A 86 24.86 -4.64 18.21
N GLU A 87 23.59 -4.87 18.56
CA GLU A 87 22.76 -3.90 19.29
C GLU A 87 23.40 -3.53 20.64
N ARG A 88 23.89 -4.53 21.39
CA ARG A 88 24.61 -4.30 22.64
C ARG A 88 25.88 -3.50 22.41
N ALA A 89 26.64 -3.79 21.35
CA ALA A 89 27.83 -3.03 21.00
C ALA A 89 27.51 -1.57 20.67
N ALA A 90 26.39 -1.26 19.99
CA ALA A 90 25.95 0.10 19.76
C ALA A 90 25.64 0.84 21.08
N ALA A 91 24.90 0.21 21.99
CA ALA A 91 24.59 0.77 23.30
C ALA A 91 25.85 1.01 24.15
N GLU A 92 26.80 0.05 24.14
CA GLU A 92 28.08 0.16 24.83
C GLU A 92 28.93 1.32 24.26
N LEU A 93 28.94 1.51 22.94
CA LEU A 93 29.62 2.64 22.30
C LEU A 93 29.02 3.99 22.77
N ALA A 94 27.70 4.12 22.82
CA ALA A 94 27.04 5.32 23.33
C ALA A 94 27.35 5.57 24.81
N ALA A 95 27.38 4.53 25.63
CA ALA A 95 27.68 4.64 27.06
C ALA A 95 29.09 5.17 27.36
N THR A 96 30.02 5.12 26.40
CA THR A 96 31.35 5.74 26.56
C THR A 96 31.30 7.27 26.56
N GLY A 97 30.29 7.88 25.94
CA GLY A 97 30.24 9.32 25.68
C GLY A 97 31.34 9.84 24.74
N ASP A 98 32.13 8.95 24.13
CA ASP A 98 33.23 9.33 23.26
C ASP A 98 32.73 9.60 21.83
N VAL A 99 32.76 10.87 21.40
CA VAL A 99 32.32 11.31 20.07
C VAL A 99 33.02 10.57 18.92
N ARG A 100 34.18 9.96 19.16
CA ARG A 100 34.86 9.09 18.18
C ARG A 100 34.05 7.84 17.82
N ALA A 101 33.01 7.51 18.59
CA ALA A 101 32.08 6.42 18.29
C ALA A 101 31.09 6.75 17.15
N LEU A 102 30.77 8.03 16.93
CA LEU A 102 29.71 8.47 16.01
C LEU A 102 29.88 7.97 14.56
N PRO A 103 31.09 7.96 13.96
CA PRO A 103 31.27 7.41 12.61
C PRO A 103 30.90 5.94 12.49
N PHE A 104 31.13 5.15 13.55
CA PHE A 104 30.78 3.72 13.57
C PHE A 104 29.28 3.51 13.72
N LEU A 105 28.61 4.31 14.55
CA LEU A 105 27.15 4.29 14.69
C LEU A 105 26.46 4.74 13.40
N ARG A 106 27.03 5.72 12.69
CA ARG A 106 26.54 6.15 11.38
C ARG A 106 26.67 5.07 10.31
N ALA A 107 27.81 4.37 10.27
CA ALA A 107 27.98 3.19 9.42
C ALA A 107 26.97 2.09 9.82
N ALA A 108 26.77 1.94 11.13
CA ALA A 108 25.71 1.20 11.83
C ALA A 108 24.34 1.29 11.16
N ALA A 109 23.83 2.52 11.17
CA ALA A 109 22.53 2.92 10.65
C ALA A 109 22.36 2.65 9.14
N GLY A 110 23.45 2.49 8.40
CA GLY A 110 23.46 2.20 6.96
C GLY A 110 23.49 0.72 6.58
N GLN A 111 23.54 -0.22 7.54
CA GLN A 111 23.61 -1.66 7.27
C GLN A 111 22.26 -2.23 6.82
N THR A 112 22.05 -3.55 6.77
CA THR A 112 20.77 -4.13 6.28
C THR A 112 19.87 -4.67 7.40
N THR A 113 20.38 -4.80 8.63
CA THR A 113 19.66 -5.41 9.75
C THR A 113 18.88 -4.35 10.53
N PRO A 114 17.53 -4.31 10.46
CA PRO A 114 16.76 -3.19 11.01
C PRO A 114 16.95 -2.89 12.49
N THR A 115 17.04 -3.92 13.32
CA THR A 115 17.17 -3.76 14.77
C THR A 115 18.53 -3.17 15.15
N VAL A 116 19.60 -3.56 14.44
CA VAL A 116 20.93 -2.98 14.58
C VAL A 116 20.96 -1.52 14.10
N GLN A 117 20.30 -1.23 12.98
CA GLN A 117 20.20 0.15 12.47
C GLN A 117 19.50 1.05 13.50
N GLU A 118 18.35 0.63 14.01
CA GLU A 118 17.58 1.36 15.03
C GLU A 118 18.42 1.57 16.30
N ALA A 119 19.05 0.51 16.82
CA ALA A 119 19.91 0.60 17.99
C ALA A 119 21.09 1.57 17.78
N ALA A 120 21.71 1.55 16.59
CA ALA A 120 22.79 2.46 16.24
C ALA A 120 22.33 3.92 16.16
N VAL A 121 21.14 4.19 15.62
CA VAL A 121 20.57 5.55 15.56
C VAL A 121 20.22 6.03 16.96
N ARG A 122 19.52 5.24 17.79
CA ARG A 122 19.19 5.61 19.17
C ARG A 122 20.44 5.86 20.00
N ALA A 123 21.47 5.01 19.83
CA ALA A 123 22.77 5.20 20.45
C ALA A 123 23.41 6.54 20.04
N ALA A 124 23.34 6.91 18.76
CA ALA A 124 23.88 8.17 18.26
C ALA A 124 23.13 9.41 18.78
N LEU A 125 21.79 9.33 18.87
CA LEU A 125 20.95 10.38 19.45
C LEU A 125 21.20 10.62 20.95
N GLY A 126 21.85 9.67 21.64
CA GLY A 126 22.28 9.82 23.02
C GLY A 126 23.49 10.74 23.22
N PHE A 127 24.19 11.14 22.16
CA PHE A 127 25.31 12.06 22.25
C PHE A 127 24.82 13.52 22.25
N GLU A 128 25.45 14.38 23.06
CA GLU A 128 25.20 15.83 23.02
C GLU A 128 25.76 16.51 21.76
N ASP A 129 26.63 15.81 21.03
CA ASP A 129 27.23 16.33 19.80
C ASP A 129 26.18 16.41 18.68
N PRO A 130 26.04 17.56 17.98
CA PRO A 130 25.11 17.71 16.87
C PRO A 130 25.25 16.67 15.75
N GLU A 131 26.42 16.07 15.57
CA GLU A 131 26.65 14.99 14.60
C GLU A 131 25.88 13.70 14.94
N GLY A 132 25.48 13.53 16.21
CA GLY A 132 24.67 12.42 16.71
C GLY A 132 23.30 12.28 16.05
N VAL A 133 22.79 13.38 15.45
CA VAL A 133 21.51 13.40 14.72
C VAL A 133 21.66 12.83 13.30
N SER A 134 22.84 12.91 12.69
CA SER A 134 23.04 12.54 11.28
C SER A 134 22.72 11.08 10.91
N PRO A 135 22.91 10.07 11.77
CA PRO A 135 22.48 8.69 11.47
C PRO A 135 20.96 8.55 11.36
N ALA A 136 20.19 9.37 12.08
CA ALA A 136 18.73 9.35 12.02
C ALA A 136 18.22 9.71 10.63
N GLN A 137 18.80 10.73 9.98
CA GLN A 137 18.45 11.09 8.61
C GLN A 137 18.68 9.91 7.65
N VAL A 138 19.86 9.29 7.71
CA VAL A 138 20.21 8.15 6.84
C VAL A 138 19.23 7.00 7.01
N PHE A 139 18.86 6.69 8.26
CA PHE A 139 17.90 5.62 8.55
C PHE A 139 16.48 5.97 8.10
N LEU A 140 16.04 7.21 8.35
CA LEU A 140 14.73 7.70 7.96
C LEU A 140 14.57 7.82 6.44
N GLU A 141 15.64 7.93 5.67
CA GLU A 141 15.60 7.97 4.20
C GLU A 141 15.62 6.58 3.54
N GLN A 142 15.92 5.51 4.29
CA GLN A 142 15.91 4.16 3.75
C GLN A 142 14.49 3.64 3.52
N ARG A 143 14.19 3.30 2.26
CA ARG A 143 12.88 2.73 1.88
C ARG A 143 12.61 1.34 2.47
N ASP A 144 13.67 0.55 2.63
CA ASP A 144 13.55 -0.85 3.05
C ASP A 144 13.60 -1.00 4.59
N ALA A 145 13.90 0.09 5.32
CA ALA A 145 13.86 0.10 6.77
C ALA A 145 12.40 -0.04 7.25
N PRO A 146 12.12 -0.93 8.24
CA PRO A 146 10.78 -1.12 8.78
C PRO A 146 10.19 0.18 9.31
N LYS A 147 8.87 0.31 9.15
CA LYS A 147 8.14 1.54 9.43
C LYS A 147 8.16 1.91 10.91
N GLU A 148 7.90 0.95 11.80
CA GLU A 148 7.74 1.17 13.23
C GLU A 148 9.03 1.72 13.88
N PRO A 149 10.23 1.15 13.62
CA PRO A 149 11.51 1.75 13.99
C PRO A 149 11.70 3.18 13.49
N ARG A 150 11.32 3.47 12.23
CA ARG A 150 11.45 4.83 11.67
C ARG A 150 10.56 5.83 12.40
N LEU A 151 9.34 5.45 12.76
CA LEU A 151 8.48 6.30 13.59
C LEU A 151 9.08 6.53 14.98
N ALA A 152 9.61 5.49 15.64
CA ALA A 152 10.28 5.65 16.93
C ALA A 152 11.50 6.58 16.87
N ILE A 153 12.23 6.59 15.75
CA ILE A 153 13.34 7.54 15.52
C ILE A 153 12.82 8.97 15.28
N VAL A 154 11.68 9.15 14.61
CA VAL A 154 11.02 10.46 14.51
C VAL A 154 10.69 10.98 15.91
N ASP A 155 10.04 10.18 16.75
CA ASP A 155 9.70 10.56 18.13
C ASP A 155 10.97 10.90 18.94
N ALA A 156 12.02 10.08 18.81
CA ALA A 156 13.31 10.32 19.49
C ALA A 156 14.00 11.61 19.01
N LEU A 157 13.85 11.99 17.74
CA LEU A 157 14.31 13.29 17.26
C LEU A 157 13.52 14.43 17.90
N GLY A 158 12.23 14.26 18.15
CA GLY A 158 11.41 15.16 18.97
C GLY A 158 11.96 15.39 20.37
N GLU A 159 12.26 14.29 21.06
CA GLU A 159 12.78 14.29 22.43
C GLU A 159 14.19 14.90 22.55
N HIS A 160 15.00 14.84 21.49
CA HIS A 160 16.38 15.31 21.51
C HIS A 160 16.51 16.85 21.65
N GLN A 161 15.47 17.60 21.28
CA GLN A 161 15.34 19.06 21.48
C GLN A 161 16.52 19.91 20.97
N THR A 162 17.12 19.55 19.83
CA THR A 162 18.19 20.37 19.19
C THR A 162 17.73 20.96 17.84
N PRO A 163 18.26 22.14 17.44
CA PRO A 163 17.97 22.71 16.12
C PRO A 163 18.32 21.77 14.96
N GLN A 164 19.33 20.91 15.13
CA GLN A 164 19.73 19.92 14.13
C GLN A 164 18.70 18.78 14.01
N ALA A 165 18.10 18.34 15.10
CA ALA A 165 16.99 17.38 15.05
C ALA A 165 15.76 17.99 14.34
N ALA A 166 15.46 19.26 14.60
CA ALA A 166 14.43 19.99 13.86
C ALA A 166 14.74 20.05 12.36
N GLN A 167 15.99 20.32 11.98
CA GLN A 167 16.40 20.32 10.57
C GLN A 167 16.22 18.94 9.93
N VAL A 168 16.60 17.86 10.61
CA VAL A 168 16.42 16.49 10.09
C VAL A 168 14.94 16.16 9.91
N LEU A 169 14.08 16.51 10.87
CA LEU A 169 12.63 16.32 10.74
C LEU A 169 12.06 17.11 9.55
N TRP A 170 12.53 18.33 9.33
CA TRP A 170 12.13 19.13 8.17
C TRP A 170 12.63 18.52 6.85
N ASP A 171 13.90 18.12 6.78
CA ASP A 171 14.50 17.50 5.59
C ASP A 171 13.76 16.21 5.23
N VAL A 172 13.49 15.34 6.22
CA VAL A 172 12.73 14.11 6.05
C VAL A 172 11.29 14.40 5.62
N GLY A 173 10.64 15.39 6.24
CA GLY A 173 9.29 15.82 5.88
C GLY A 173 9.19 16.38 4.46
N ALA A 174 10.23 17.04 3.97
CA ALA A 174 10.30 17.68 2.67
C ALA A 174 10.84 16.77 1.54
N ASN A 175 11.43 15.62 1.87
CA ASN A 175 12.06 14.71 0.91
C ASN A 175 11.05 13.74 0.27
N ASP A 176 10.87 13.80 -1.06
CA ASP A 176 9.90 12.99 -1.80
C ASP A 176 10.23 11.50 -1.91
N ASP A 177 11.49 11.13 -1.71
CA ASP A 177 11.95 9.74 -1.69
C ASP A 177 11.56 9.01 -0.39
N VAL A 178 11.31 9.76 0.69
CA VAL A 178 10.84 9.26 1.99
C VAL A 178 9.36 8.85 1.90
N GLN A 179 8.99 7.75 2.57
CA GLN A 179 7.61 7.28 2.60
C GLN A 179 6.67 8.33 3.21
N ALA A 180 5.54 8.61 2.54
CA ALA A 180 4.62 9.70 2.91
C ALA A 180 4.21 9.73 4.40
N ARG A 181 4.00 8.57 5.02
CA ARG A 181 3.64 8.48 6.45
C ARG A 181 4.78 8.88 7.39
N ILE A 182 6.04 8.56 7.06
CA ILE A 182 7.21 9.01 7.82
C ILE A 182 7.40 10.52 7.66
N ARG A 183 7.13 11.06 6.46
CA ARG A 183 7.15 12.52 6.24
C ARG A 183 6.11 13.25 7.07
N ALA A 184 4.89 12.72 7.10
CA ALA A 184 3.79 13.27 7.90
C ALA A 184 4.14 13.24 9.39
N ALA A 185 4.59 12.10 9.90
CA ALA A 185 5.05 11.97 11.29
C ALA A 185 6.19 12.94 11.61
N ALA A 186 7.21 13.04 10.74
CA ALA A 186 8.32 13.97 10.94
C ALA A 186 7.84 15.43 10.97
N PHE A 187 6.85 15.78 10.14
CA PHE A 187 6.29 17.12 10.12
C PHE A 187 5.39 17.43 11.32
N ASP A 188 4.63 16.45 11.81
CA ASP A 188 3.82 16.56 13.01
C ASP A 188 4.72 16.71 14.24
N GLU A 189 5.77 15.89 14.35
CA GLU A 189 6.78 15.99 15.41
C GLU A 189 7.52 17.33 15.36
N LEU A 190 7.89 17.81 14.16
CA LEU A 190 8.49 19.14 13.98
C LEU A 190 7.56 20.25 14.49
N ARG A 191 6.26 20.13 14.24
CA ARG A 191 5.26 21.11 14.67
C ARG A 191 5.03 21.10 16.18
N GLU A 192 5.04 19.91 16.78
CA GLU A 192 4.80 19.72 18.21
C GLU A 192 6.04 20.11 19.04
N SER A 193 7.20 19.57 18.69
CA SER A 193 8.43 19.71 19.46
C SER A 193 9.26 20.94 19.10
N TYR A 194 9.11 21.49 17.88
CA TYR A 194 9.94 22.59 17.36
C TYR A 194 9.15 23.72 16.66
N PRO A 195 8.13 24.31 17.30
CA PRO A 195 7.29 25.32 16.66
C PRO A 195 8.06 26.59 16.24
N SER A 196 9.10 26.98 16.97
CA SER A 196 9.92 28.16 16.65
C SER A 196 10.80 27.96 15.40
N GLU A 197 11.33 26.77 15.24
CA GLU A 197 12.16 26.37 14.10
C GLU A 197 11.28 26.23 12.87
N LEU A 198 10.08 25.66 13.02
CA LEU A 198 9.09 25.56 11.95
C LEU A 198 8.69 26.93 11.38
N ASP A 199 8.53 27.96 12.22
CA ASP A 199 8.28 29.33 11.75
C ASP A 199 9.43 29.85 10.85
N GLY A 200 10.66 29.41 11.11
CA GLY A 200 11.85 29.74 10.31
C GLY A 200 11.96 28.94 9.03
N PHE A 201 11.64 27.65 9.06
CA PHE A 201 11.68 26.77 7.89
C PHE A 201 10.49 26.97 6.94
N GLY A 202 9.34 27.32 7.48
CA GLY A 202 8.05 27.31 6.80
C GLY A 202 7.46 25.89 6.66
N THR A 203 6.20 25.82 6.23
CA THR A 203 5.55 24.55 5.86
C THR A 203 6.28 23.93 4.66
N PRO A 204 6.72 22.66 4.74
CA PRO A 204 7.27 21.94 3.61
C PRO A 204 6.33 22.03 2.40
N PRO A 205 6.88 22.21 1.19
CA PRO A 205 6.05 22.21 0.00
C PRO A 205 5.37 20.83 -0.12
N PRO A 206 4.06 20.77 -0.44
CA PRO A 206 3.44 19.50 -0.75
C PRO A 206 4.17 18.86 -1.92
N ILE A 207 4.52 17.58 -1.76
CA ILE A 207 5.25 16.82 -2.78
C ILE A 207 4.25 16.37 -3.84
N ALA A 208 4.44 16.86 -5.06
CA ALA A 208 3.64 16.44 -6.19
C ALA A 208 3.81 14.94 -6.43
N ASP A 209 2.72 14.21 -6.48
CA ASP A 209 2.69 12.78 -6.74
C ASP A 209 1.99 12.53 -8.07
N ALA A 210 2.63 11.75 -8.96
CA ALA A 210 2.09 11.50 -10.30
C ALA A 210 0.77 10.74 -10.25
N PHE A 211 0.61 9.82 -9.30
CA PHE A 211 -0.64 9.09 -9.07
C PHE A 211 -1.71 10.02 -8.50
N GLY A 212 -1.36 10.89 -7.55
CA GLY A 212 -2.22 11.94 -7.02
C GLY A 212 -2.74 12.88 -8.10
N ALA A 213 -1.84 13.41 -8.93
CA ALA A 213 -2.18 14.27 -10.05
C ALA A 213 -3.10 13.56 -11.06
N LEU A 214 -2.76 12.32 -11.46
CA LEU A 214 -3.58 11.54 -12.39
C LEU A 214 -4.99 11.26 -11.83
N THR A 215 -5.07 10.91 -10.55
CA THR A 215 -6.32 10.62 -9.85
C THR A 215 -7.18 11.88 -9.74
N PHE A 216 -6.57 13.03 -9.40
CA PHE A 216 -7.23 14.33 -9.35
C PHE A 216 -7.79 14.76 -10.71
N VAL A 217 -6.99 14.62 -11.77
CA VAL A 217 -7.38 14.91 -13.16
C VAL A 217 -8.56 14.04 -13.57
N THR A 218 -8.47 12.73 -13.32
CA THR A 218 -9.51 11.75 -13.68
C THR A 218 -10.81 12.02 -12.92
N ALA A 219 -10.73 12.30 -11.61
CA ALA A 219 -11.88 12.68 -10.79
C ALA A 219 -12.55 13.97 -11.29
N SER A 220 -11.75 14.96 -11.66
CA SER A 220 -12.24 16.21 -12.26
C SER A 220 -12.95 15.95 -13.59
N GLY A 221 -12.39 15.07 -14.43
CA GLY A 221 -13.01 14.58 -15.66
C GLY A 221 -14.37 13.93 -15.40
N LEU A 222 -14.42 12.95 -14.50
CA LEU A 222 -15.65 12.25 -14.13
C LEU A 222 -16.71 13.22 -13.58
N ALA A 223 -16.31 14.15 -12.70
CA ALA A 223 -17.19 15.18 -12.18
C ALA A 223 -17.77 16.05 -13.30
N GLY A 224 -16.91 16.58 -14.18
CA GLY A 224 -17.34 17.39 -15.33
C GLY A 224 -18.28 16.63 -16.25
N GLY A 225 -17.98 15.37 -16.54
CA GLY A 225 -18.79 14.47 -17.36
C GLY A 225 -20.18 14.24 -16.76
N VAL A 226 -20.27 13.89 -15.48
CA VAL A 226 -21.57 13.69 -14.81
C VAL A 226 -22.39 14.98 -14.80
N LEU A 227 -21.75 16.12 -14.49
CA LEU A 227 -22.45 17.40 -14.41
C LEU A 227 -23.04 17.79 -15.77
N LEU A 228 -22.23 17.82 -16.83
CA LEU A 228 -22.72 18.20 -18.16
C LEU A 228 -23.63 17.14 -18.78
N SER A 229 -23.46 15.85 -18.47
CA SER A 229 -24.43 14.81 -18.84
C SER A 229 -25.80 15.07 -18.20
N SER A 230 -25.81 15.50 -16.93
CA SER A 230 -27.04 15.86 -16.21
C SER A 230 -27.71 17.10 -16.81
N PHE A 231 -26.94 18.11 -17.23
CA PHE A 231 -27.47 19.22 -18.02
C PHE A 231 -28.02 18.78 -19.38
N GLY A 232 -27.37 17.82 -20.04
CA GLY A 232 -27.85 17.21 -21.28
C GLY A 232 -29.22 16.55 -21.13
N VAL A 233 -29.45 15.87 -19.99
CA VAL A 233 -30.77 15.30 -19.65
C VAL A 233 -31.83 16.41 -19.53
N TRP A 234 -31.53 17.52 -18.86
CA TRP A 234 -32.47 18.64 -18.74
C TRP A 234 -32.70 19.39 -20.05
N GLY A 235 -31.74 19.34 -20.97
CA GLY A 235 -31.86 19.90 -22.32
C GLY A 235 -32.83 19.13 -23.24
N GLN A 236 -33.34 17.97 -22.80
CA GLN A 236 -34.29 17.13 -23.55
C GLN A 236 -33.83 16.74 -24.97
N PHE A 237 -32.51 16.67 -25.18
CA PHE A 237 -31.93 16.18 -26.43
C PHE A 237 -31.45 14.74 -26.22
N ASP A 238 -31.81 13.81 -27.12
CA ASP A 238 -31.44 12.40 -27.00
C ASP A 238 -29.91 12.17 -26.97
N ALA A 239 -29.17 12.95 -27.76
CA ALA A 239 -27.70 12.95 -27.74
C ALA A 239 -27.11 13.82 -26.61
N GLY A 240 -27.93 14.62 -25.94
CA GLY A 240 -27.54 15.60 -24.93
C GLY A 240 -26.72 14.99 -23.78
N PRO A 241 -27.16 13.89 -23.14
CA PRO A 241 -26.41 13.25 -22.06
C PRO A 241 -25.04 12.74 -22.48
N ALA A 242 -24.92 12.19 -23.69
CA ALA A 242 -23.65 11.66 -24.20
C ALA A 242 -22.68 12.78 -24.59
N LEU A 243 -23.16 13.78 -25.35
CA LEU A 243 -22.37 14.96 -25.68
C LEU A 243 -21.95 15.75 -24.43
N GLY A 244 -22.86 15.86 -23.46
CA GLY A 244 -22.59 16.42 -22.15
C GLY A 244 -21.51 15.65 -21.40
N ALA A 245 -21.59 14.32 -21.35
CA ALA A 245 -20.58 13.49 -20.69
C ALA A 245 -19.19 13.64 -21.31
N ILE A 246 -19.09 13.66 -22.65
CA ILE A 246 -17.82 13.81 -23.37
C ILE A 246 -17.25 15.22 -23.18
N GLY A 247 -18.05 16.26 -23.46
CA GLY A 247 -17.63 17.65 -23.34
C GLY A 247 -17.29 18.02 -21.90
N GLY A 248 -18.09 17.52 -20.95
CA GLY A 248 -17.87 17.71 -19.52
C GLY A 248 -16.60 17.03 -19.04
N SER A 249 -16.35 15.79 -19.48
CA SER A 249 -15.10 15.08 -19.18
C SER A 249 -13.89 15.82 -19.73
N ALA A 250 -13.96 16.33 -20.97
CA ALA A 250 -12.86 17.09 -21.55
C ALA A 250 -12.56 18.39 -20.77
N ILE A 251 -13.60 19.14 -20.37
CA ILE A 251 -13.45 20.34 -19.53
C ILE A 251 -12.89 19.98 -18.15
N GLY A 252 -13.43 18.92 -17.53
CA GLY A 252 -13.00 18.42 -16.24
C GLY A 252 -11.53 18.00 -16.24
N LEU A 253 -11.13 17.14 -17.19
CA LEU A 253 -9.74 16.72 -17.38
C LEU A 253 -8.82 17.91 -17.62
N GLY A 254 -9.22 18.86 -18.49
CA GLY A 254 -8.44 20.06 -18.78
C GLY A 254 -8.26 20.95 -17.54
N SER A 255 -9.32 21.16 -16.77
CA SER A 255 -9.28 21.95 -15.53
C SER A 255 -8.46 21.28 -14.44
N GLY A 256 -8.61 19.97 -14.25
CA GLY A 256 -7.81 19.17 -13.31
C GLY A 256 -6.34 19.14 -13.70
N ALA A 257 -6.03 19.05 -15.01
CA ALA A 257 -4.64 19.06 -15.49
C ALA A 257 -4.00 20.44 -15.31
N LEU A 258 -4.74 21.52 -15.57
CA LEU A 258 -4.29 22.87 -15.29
C LEU A 258 -4.06 23.10 -13.79
N TYR A 259 -4.93 22.55 -12.93
CA TYR A 259 -4.76 22.59 -11.48
C TYR A 259 -3.49 21.86 -11.06
N ALA A 260 -3.32 20.60 -11.47
CA ALA A 260 -2.15 19.79 -11.16
C ALA A 260 -0.84 20.34 -11.75
N ALA A 261 -0.91 21.09 -12.85
CA ALA A 261 0.24 21.77 -13.43
C ALA A 261 0.64 23.05 -12.69
N THR A 262 -0.31 23.69 -11.97
CA THR A 262 -0.08 24.96 -11.26
C THR A 262 0.07 24.80 -9.75
N ARG A 263 -0.29 23.64 -9.20
CA ARG A 263 -0.18 23.30 -7.78
C ARG A 263 0.31 21.86 -7.63
N PRO A 264 1.20 21.57 -6.67
CA PRO A 264 1.53 20.20 -6.32
C PRO A 264 0.26 19.50 -5.84
N VAL A 265 -0.02 18.33 -6.40
CA VAL A 265 -1.13 17.47 -5.98
C VAL A 265 -0.53 16.23 -5.37
N THR A 266 -0.78 16.00 -4.09
CA THR A 266 -0.33 14.79 -3.39
C THR A 266 -1.24 13.61 -3.74
N ALA A 267 -0.81 12.38 -3.40
CA ALA A 267 -1.64 11.19 -3.57
C ALA A 267 -2.97 11.29 -2.81
N GLY A 268 -2.95 11.82 -1.58
CA GLY A 268 -4.15 12.02 -0.78
C GLY A 268 -5.05 13.12 -1.30
N ASP A 269 -4.50 14.20 -1.90
CA ASP A 269 -5.33 15.22 -2.55
C ASP A 269 -6.13 14.66 -3.73
N GLY A 270 -5.45 13.86 -4.57
CA GLY A 270 -6.08 13.19 -5.70
C GLY A 270 -7.16 12.22 -5.27
N LEU A 271 -6.85 11.38 -4.28
CA LEU A 271 -7.80 10.42 -3.72
C LEU A 271 -8.97 11.12 -3.03
N ALA A 272 -8.74 12.20 -2.27
CA ALA A 272 -9.80 12.93 -1.58
C ALA A 272 -10.82 13.51 -2.56
N LEU A 273 -10.35 14.07 -3.69
CA LEU A 273 -11.24 14.52 -4.75
C LEU A 273 -11.97 13.35 -5.42
N ALA A 274 -11.25 12.27 -5.76
CA ALA A 274 -11.83 11.09 -6.41
C ALA A 274 -12.90 10.41 -5.54
N SER A 275 -12.60 10.20 -4.26
CA SER A 275 -13.53 9.70 -3.25
C SER A 275 -14.75 10.61 -3.15
N GLY A 276 -14.52 11.92 -2.93
CA GLY A 276 -15.59 12.90 -2.82
C GLY A 276 -16.54 12.87 -4.01
N VAL A 277 -16.01 12.90 -5.24
CA VAL A 277 -16.82 12.82 -6.47
C VAL A 277 -17.55 11.48 -6.59
N SER A 278 -16.89 10.36 -6.29
CA SER A 278 -17.45 9.01 -6.44
C SER A 278 -18.55 8.73 -5.42
N PHE A 279 -18.31 9.03 -4.14
CA PHE A 279 -19.35 8.95 -3.11
C PHE A 279 -20.45 9.97 -3.36
N GLY A 280 -20.11 11.19 -3.80
CA GLY A 280 -21.09 12.19 -4.20
C GLY A 280 -22.07 11.67 -5.26
N LEU A 281 -21.54 11.08 -6.34
CA LEU A 281 -22.34 10.42 -7.38
C LEU A 281 -23.21 9.29 -6.79
N THR A 282 -22.63 8.48 -5.92
CA THR A 282 -23.30 7.35 -5.26
C THR A 282 -24.44 7.81 -4.35
N TYR A 283 -24.21 8.81 -3.49
CA TYR A 283 -25.25 9.45 -2.68
C TYR A 283 -26.35 10.07 -3.54
N GLY A 284 -26.01 10.68 -4.67
CA GLY A 284 -27.00 11.17 -5.63
C GLY A 284 -27.89 10.04 -6.19
N ALA A 285 -27.27 8.92 -6.57
CA ALA A 285 -27.99 7.75 -7.06
C ALA A 285 -28.86 7.08 -5.98
N TRP A 286 -28.34 6.94 -4.76
CA TRP A 286 -29.09 6.43 -3.61
C TRP A 286 -30.22 7.34 -3.21
N THR A 287 -30.02 8.67 -3.19
CA THR A 287 -31.09 9.63 -2.88
C THR A 287 -32.19 9.55 -3.92
N THR A 288 -31.84 9.47 -5.21
CA THR A 288 -32.81 9.24 -6.29
C THR A 288 -33.62 7.97 -6.04
N THR A 289 -32.94 6.88 -5.72
CA THR A 289 -33.58 5.57 -5.50
C THR A 289 -34.41 5.57 -4.21
N ALA A 290 -33.98 6.26 -3.16
CA ALA A 290 -34.71 6.40 -1.90
C ALA A 290 -36.00 7.22 -2.08
N VAL A 291 -35.98 8.27 -2.89
CA VAL A 291 -37.14 9.13 -3.15
C VAL A 291 -38.08 8.48 -4.16
N HIS A 292 -37.57 7.98 -5.28
CA HIS A 292 -38.39 7.57 -6.42
C HIS A 292 -38.50 6.05 -6.60
N GLY A 293 -37.66 5.26 -5.93
CA GLY A 293 -37.45 3.84 -6.21
C GLY A 293 -36.53 3.61 -7.42
N ALA A 294 -36.08 2.38 -7.61
CA ALA A 294 -35.17 2.06 -8.71
C ALA A 294 -35.88 2.24 -10.07
N TRP A 295 -35.21 2.95 -10.98
CA TRP A 295 -35.72 3.36 -12.29
C TRP A 295 -36.23 2.20 -13.17
N ARG A 296 -35.78 0.96 -12.92
CA ARG A 296 -36.22 -0.25 -13.62
C ARG A 296 -37.65 -0.70 -13.29
N TYR A 297 -38.24 -0.17 -12.21
CA TYR A 297 -39.58 -0.52 -11.75
C TYR A 297 -40.64 0.54 -12.08
N LEU A 298 -40.26 1.58 -12.84
CA LEU A 298 -41.17 2.63 -13.28
C LEU A 298 -41.72 2.29 -14.67
N ASP A 299 -43.02 2.49 -14.84
CA ASP A 299 -43.69 2.35 -16.12
C ASP A 299 -43.50 3.62 -16.95
N TRP A 300 -43.52 3.49 -18.27
CA TRP A 300 -43.58 4.66 -19.14
C TRP A 300 -45.04 5.18 -19.15
N PRO A 301 -45.32 6.48 -18.97
CA PRO A 301 -44.42 7.65 -19.07
C PRO A 301 -43.71 8.09 -17.77
N ASP A 302 -44.04 7.53 -16.61
CA ASP A 302 -43.51 7.92 -15.28
C ASP A 302 -41.97 7.85 -15.16
N ARG A 303 -41.30 7.22 -16.15
CA ARG A 303 -39.84 7.20 -16.26
C ARG A 303 -39.25 8.60 -16.45
N ASP A 304 -39.92 9.46 -17.23
CA ASP A 304 -39.44 10.83 -17.50
C ASP A 304 -39.51 11.71 -16.24
N ASP A 305 -40.47 11.44 -15.36
CA ASP A 305 -40.63 12.09 -14.07
C ASP A 305 -39.49 11.78 -13.08
N VAL A 306 -38.72 10.71 -13.33
CA VAL A 306 -37.59 10.31 -12.47
C VAL A 306 -36.24 10.60 -13.13
N VAL A 307 -36.16 10.62 -14.45
CA VAL A 307 -34.91 10.90 -15.18
C VAL A 307 -34.38 12.31 -14.87
N GLN A 308 -35.24 13.33 -14.82
CA GLN A 308 -34.80 14.70 -14.52
C GLN A 308 -34.38 14.90 -13.06
N PRO A 309 -35.14 14.43 -12.03
CA PRO A 309 -34.68 14.44 -10.65
C PRO A 309 -33.44 13.59 -10.42
N ALA A 310 -33.29 12.45 -11.10
CA ALA A 310 -32.10 11.61 -11.02
C ALA A 310 -30.84 12.32 -11.53
N ALA A 311 -30.97 13.08 -12.62
CA ALA A 311 -29.89 13.95 -13.09
C ALA A 311 -29.57 15.04 -12.06
N ALA A 312 -30.59 15.63 -11.42
CA ALA A 312 -30.40 16.64 -10.37
C ALA A 312 -29.67 16.10 -9.14
N TRP A 313 -30.11 14.97 -8.60
CA TRP A 313 -29.47 14.37 -7.44
C TRP A 313 -28.05 13.91 -7.72
N ARG A 314 -27.76 13.37 -8.91
CA ARG A 314 -26.38 13.02 -9.31
C ARG A 314 -25.51 14.26 -9.44
N ALA A 315 -26.01 15.32 -10.06
CA ALA A 315 -25.28 16.58 -10.17
C ALA A 315 -25.02 17.21 -8.79
N LEU A 316 -26.05 17.33 -7.94
CA LEU A 316 -25.91 17.85 -6.58
C LEU A 316 -24.95 16.99 -5.75
N GLY A 317 -25.04 15.67 -5.88
CA GLY A 317 -24.15 14.72 -5.23
C GLY A 317 -22.70 14.92 -5.66
N VAL A 318 -22.41 14.98 -6.96
CA VAL A 318 -21.06 15.24 -7.49
C VAL A 318 -20.52 16.62 -7.09
N VAL A 319 -21.35 17.67 -7.11
CA VAL A 319 -20.94 19.00 -6.64
C VAL A 319 -20.63 18.98 -5.15
N GLY A 320 -21.52 18.43 -4.32
CA GLY A 320 -21.34 18.37 -2.88
C GLY A 320 -20.13 17.52 -2.49
N GLY A 321 -20.01 16.35 -3.09
CA GLY A 321 -18.89 15.44 -2.89
C GLY A 321 -17.56 16.01 -3.39
N GLY A 322 -17.53 16.61 -4.57
CA GLY A 322 -16.35 17.31 -5.09
C GLY A 322 -15.94 18.51 -4.22
N ALA A 323 -16.90 19.25 -3.68
CA ALA A 323 -16.63 20.35 -2.74
C ALA A 323 -16.05 19.84 -1.41
N ILE A 324 -16.58 18.74 -0.87
CA ILE A 324 -16.01 18.07 0.31
C ILE A 324 -14.58 17.60 0.01
N GLY A 325 -14.36 16.93 -1.13
CA GLY A 325 -13.04 16.48 -1.54
C GLY A 325 -12.03 17.63 -1.67
N LEU A 326 -12.40 18.74 -2.33
CA LEU A 326 -11.59 19.95 -2.42
C LEU A 326 -11.34 20.63 -1.06
N PHE A 327 -12.32 20.60 -0.16
CA PHE A 327 -12.13 21.10 1.20
C PHE A 327 -11.17 20.20 1.98
N SER A 328 -11.24 18.88 1.80
CA SER A 328 -10.30 17.94 2.38
C SER A 328 -8.87 18.19 1.87
N VAL A 329 -8.65 18.48 0.59
CA VAL A 329 -7.32 18.88 0.04
C VAL A 329 -6.66 19.99 0.86
N SER A 330 -7.43 20.96 1.37
CA SER A 330 -6.87 22.06 2.18
C SER A 330 -6.28 21.61 3.52
N ARG A 331 -6.54 20.36 3.93
CA ARG A 331 -6.00 19.72 5.14
C ARG A 331 -4.81 18.80 4.84
N ASN A 332 -4.36 18.72 3.59
CA ASN A 332 -3.27 17.85 3.14
C ASN A 332 -3.47 16.38 3.59
N PRO A 333 -4.61 15.75 3.23
CA PRO A 333 -4.90 14.39 3.66
C PRO A 333 -3.85 13.45 3.07
N THR A 334 -3.48 12.42 3.81
CA THR A 334 -2.72 11.31 3.24
C THR A 334 -3.65 10.40 2.42
N ALA A 335 -3.06 9.58 1.55
CA ALA A 335 -3.83 8.57 0.81
C ALA A 335 -4.57 7.62 1.77
N TRP A 336 -4.01 7.38 2.94
CA TRP A 336 -4.57 6.46 3.92
C TRP A 336 -5.79 7.06 4.63
N ASP A 337 -5.72 8.33 5.00
CA ASP A 337 -6.83 9.07 5.62
C ASP A 337 -8.10 8.97 4.76
N VAL A 338 -7.94 9.10 3.44
CA VAL A 338 -9.06 8.98 2.49
C VAL A 338 -9.57 7.54 2.45
N LEU A 339 -8.69 6.55 2.35
CA LEU A 339 -9.07 5.13 2.29
C LEU A 339 -9.77 4.65 3.56
N GLU A 340 -9.38 5.15 4.74
CA GLU A 340 -10.03 4.84 6.01
C GLU A 340 -11.46 5.36 6.05
N VAL A 341 -11.67 6.63 5.67
CA VAL A 341 -13.01 7.22 5.58
C VAL A 341 -13.87 6.50 4.54
N ASP A 342 -13.31 6.16 3.39
CA ASP A 342 -13.99 5.42 2.32
C ASP A 342 -14.40 4.01 2.79
N THR A 343 -13.49 3.32 3.46
CA THR A 343 -13.74 1.98 4.02
C THR A 343 -14.83 2.05 5.06
N ALA A 344 -14.77 3.00 5.99
CA ALA A 344 -15.80 3.18 7.00
C ALA A 344 -17.17 3.51 6.38
N THR A 345 -17.19 4.37 5.37
CA THR A 345 -18.40 4.71 4.58
C THR A 345 -19.00 3.47 3.93
N TYR A 346 -18.18 2.67 3.24
CA TYR A 346 -18.60 1.44 2.59
C TYR A 346 -19.15 0.42 3.60
N LEU A 347 -18.42 0.17 4.69
CA LEU A 347 -18.83 -0.74 5.77
C LEU A 347 -20.14 -0.32 6.42
N GLY A 348 -20.28 0.96 6.76
CA GLY A 348 -21.52 1.50 7.30
C GLY A 348 -22.72 1.27 6.38
N SER A 349 -22.54 1.49 5.07
CA SER A 349 -23.59 1.24 4.07
C SER A 349 -24.00 -0.23 4.02
N GLY A 350 -23.01 -1.14 4.00
CA GLY A 350 -23.24 -2.58 3.90
C GLY A 350 -23.89 -3.17 5.16
N ILE A 351 -23.50 -2.70 6.35
CA ILE A 351 -24.10 -3.08 7.63
C ILE A 351 -25.56 -2.62 7.68
N ALA A 352 -25.84 -1.34 7.38
CA ALA A 352 -27.20 -0.80 7.43
C ALA A 352 -28.12 -1.52 6.43
N LEU A 353 -27.63 -1.74 5.21
CA LEU A 353 -28.35 -2.45 4.18
C LEU A 353 -28.66 -3.89 4.56
N GLY A 354 -27.68 -4.62 5.09
CA GLY A 354 -27.87 -5.99 5.55
C GLY A 354 -28.80 -6.08 6.77
N ALA A 355 -28.77 -5.10 7.68
CA ALA A 355 -29.69 -5.03 8.82
C ALA A 355 -31.13 -4.74 8.38
N VAL A 356 -31.34 -3.77 7.48
CA VAL A 356 -32.66 -3.49 6.92
C VAL A 356 -33.17 -4.67 6.10
N GLY A 357 -32.29 -5.37 5.37
CA GLY A 357 -32.62 -6.63 4.70
C GLY A 357 -33.24 -7.66 5.65
N LEU A 358 -32.68 -7.85 6.85
CA LEU A 358 -33.26 -8.74 7.87
C LEU A 358 -34.55 -8.21 8.49
N LEU A 359 -34.61 -6.91 8.79
CA LEU A 359 -35.78 -6.32 9.46
C LEU A 359 -37.00 -6.22 8.54
N THR A 360 -36.77 -6.07 7.24
CA THR A 360 -37.82 -5.96 6.23
C THR A 360 -38.18 -7.31 5.61
N TYR A 361 -37.43 -8.36 5.94
CA TYR A 361 -37.73 -9.72 5.53
C TYR A 361 -39.12 -10.13 6.00
N ARG A 362 -39.95 -10.55 5.04
CA ARG A 362 -41.24 -11.18 5.30
C ARG A 362 -41.18 -12.58 4.71
N PRO A 363 -41.30 -13.64 5.52
CA PRO A 363 -41.38 -14.98 4.98
C PRO A 363 -42.59 -15.04 4.03
N PRO A 364 -42.45 -15.65 2.84
CA PRO A 364 -43.58 -15.82 1.94
C PRO A 364 -44.67 -16.62 2.67
N GLU A 365 -45.90 -16.13 2.62
CA GLU A 365 -47.07 -16.87 3.10
C GLU A 365 -47.31 -18.05 2.12
N ASP A 366 -46.88 -19.25 2.54
CA ASP A 366 -47.34 -20.62 2.21
C ASP A 366 -47.64 -21.08 0.76
N ASP A 367 -47.36 -20.32 -0.29
CA ASP A 367 -47.85 -20.67 -1.64
C ASP A 367 -46.98 -21.63 -2.48
N GLY A 368 -45.95 -22.28 -1.90
CA GLY A 368 -45.26 -23.42 -2.52
C GLY A 368 -44.50 -23.16 -3.84
N THR A 369 -44.37 -21.91 -4.29
CA THR A 369 -43.61 -21.57 -5.50
C THR A 369 -42.20 -21.11 -5.15
N THR A 370 -41.21 -21.86 -5.63
CA THR A 370 -39.78 -21.54 -5.58
C THR A 370 -39.50 -20.19 -6.23
N PHE A 371 -38.98 -19.24 -5.46
CA PHE A 371 -38.55 -17.93 -5.97
C PHE A 371 -37.05 -17.88 -6.26
N SER A 372 -36.73 -17.20 -7.37
CA SER A 372 -35.38 -16.88 -7.84
C SER A 372 -34.67 -15.93 -6.87
N SER A 373 -33.44 -16.27 -6.52
CA SER A 373 -32.53 -15.55 -5.64
C SER A 373 -32.33 -14.06 -6.01
N PHE A 374 -32.06 -13.30 -4.95
CA PHE A 374 -31.82 -11.86 -4.88
C PHE A 374 -33.05 -10.99 -5.12
N THR A 375 -33.60 -10.45 -4.01
CA THR A 375 -34.59 -9.35 -3.88
C THR A 375 -36.08 -9.70 -3.83
N SER A 376 -36.49 -10.95 -3.62
CA SER A 376 -37.91 -11.32 -3.70
C SER A 376 -38.65 -11.42 -2.37
N PHE A 377 -38.57 -10.40 -1.53
CA PHE A 377 -39.49 -10.31 -0.39
C PHE A 377 -40.95 -10.54 -0.86
N GLY A 378 -41.69 -11.44 -0.21
CA GLY A 378 -43.01 -11.96 -0.60
C GLY A 378 -43.74 -11.20 -1.72
N ARG A 379 -43.61 -11.68 -2.96
CA ARG A 379 -44.09 -10.97 -4.15
C ARG A 379 -45.62 -11.05 -4.26
N PRO A 380 -46.35 -9.91 -4.30
CA PRO A 380 -47.79 -9.93 -4.54
C PRO A 380 -48.13 -10.40 -5.96
N ARG A 381 -49.27 -11.09 -6.12
CA ARG A 381 -49.79 -11.52 -7.43
C ARG A 381 -50.30 -10.31 -8.22
N GLY A 382 -49.60 -9.96 -9.30
CA GLY A 382 -49.94 -8.88 -10.24
C GLY A 382 -48.74 -8.02 -10.61
N ILE A 383 -48.54 -7.73 -11.90
CA ILE A 383 -47.36 -6.98 -12.39
C ILE A 383 -47.26 -5.60 -11.72
N SER A 384 -48.38 -4.90 -11.55
CA SER A 384 -48.44 -3.58 -10.92
C SER A 384 -48.12 -3.64 -9.42
N ALA A 385 -48.74 -4.56 -8.67
CA ALA A 385 -48.47 -4.75 -7.25
C ALA A 385 -47.01 -5.16 -7.00
N ARG A 386 -46.45 -6.01 -7.88
CA ARG A 386 -45.04 -6.40 -7.83
C ARG A 386 -44.10 -5.23 -8.08
N ARG A 387 -44.37 -4.41 -9.10
CA ARG A 387 -43.58 -3.20 -9.37
C ARG A 387 -43.62 -2.21 -8.22
N GLN A 388 -44.80 -1.98 -7.64
CA GLN A 388 -44.92 -1.12 -6.46
C GLN A 388 -44.15 -1.68 -5.27
N TYR A 389 -44.26 -2.98 -5.03
CA TYR A 389 -43.51 -3.64 -3.97
C TYR A 389 -41.99 -3.50 -4.16
N ASP A 390 -41.48 -3.85 -5.35
CA ASP A 390 -40.06 -3.76 -5.70
C ASP A 390 -39.55 -2.30 -5.61
N ARG A 391 -40.41 -1.34 -5.96
CA ARG A 391 -40.17 0.10 -5.81
C ARG A 391 -40.00 0.47 -4.33
N GLU A 392 -40.96 0.15 -3.48
CA GLU A 392 -40.91 0.43 -2.04
C GLU A 392 -39.72 -0.26 -1.36
N ALA A 393 -39.41 -1.50 -1.75
CA ALA A 393 -38.24 -2.21 -1.25
C ALA A 393 -36.95 -1.48 -1.66
N SER A 394 -36.81 -1.09 -2.94
CA SER A 394 -35.63 -0.35 -3.40
C SER A 394 -35.47 1.01 -2.69
N GLN A 395 -36.57 1.70 -2.36
CA GLN A 395 -36.54 2.94 -1.59
C GLN A 395 -35.97 2.73 -0.19
N ARG A 396 -36.44 1.68 0.52
CA ARG A 396 -35.96 1.35 1.87
C ARG A 396 -34.50 0.94 1.88
N LEU A 397 -34.07 0.13 0.90
CA LEU A 397 -32.69 -0.32 0.80
C LEU A 397 -31.74 0.85 0.50
N ALA A 398 -32.10 1.74 -0.44
CA ALA A 398 -31.29 2.91 -0.75
C ALA A 398 -31.23 3.91 0.41
N LEU A 399 -32.33 4.07 1.16
CA LEU A 399 -32.32 4.88 2.39
C LEU A 399 -31.40 4.26 3.46
N ALA A 400 -31.41 2.94 3.60
CA ALA A 400 -30.51 2.24 4.51
C ALA A 400 -29.04 2.42 4.12
N GLU A 401 -28.72 2.29 2.82
CA GLU A 401 -27.37 2.56 2.29
C GLU A 401 -26.93 3.99 2.57
N LEU A 402 -27.81 4.98 2.36
CA LEU A 402 -27.51 6.39 2.62
C LEU A 402 -27.24 6.67 4.10
N VAL A 403 -28.10 6.17 4.99
CA VAL A 403 -27.93 6.34 6.45
C VAL A 403 -26.68 5.62 6.92
N GLY A 404 -26.47 4.38 6.47
CA GLY A 404 -25.30 3.58 6.80
C GLY A 404 -24.00 4.21 6.32
N ALA A 405 -23.95 4.65 5.06
CA ALA A 405 -22.80 5.33 4.49
C ALA A 405 -22.49 6.63 5.26
N THR A 406 -23.51 7.40 5.62
CA THR A 406 -23.33 8.66 6.36
C THR A 406 -22.77 8.39 7.76
N ALA A 407 -23.32 7.38 8.46
CA ALA A 407 -22.83 6.95 9.76
C ALA A 407 -21.39 6.42 9.67
N GLY A 408 -21.09 5.65 8.63
CA GLY A 408 -19.75 5.14 8.31
C GLY A 408 -18.74 6.25 8.07
N ALA A 409 -19.05 7.19 7.16
CA ALA A 409 -18.22 8.36 6.86
C ALA A 409 -17.95 9.21 8.12
N THR A 410 -19.00 9.44 8.92
CA THR A 410 -18.88 10.19 10.18
C THR A 410 -18.00 9.46 11.18
N THR A 411 -18.14 8.13 11.28
CA THR A 411 -17.33 7.30 12.17
C THR A 411 -15.88 7.30 11.72
N GLY A 412 -15.61 7.07 10.43
CA GLY A 412 -14.25 7.13 9.86
C GLY A 412 -13.61 8.50 10.11
N TYR A 413 -14.34 9.59 9.84
CA TYR A 413 -13.86 10.95 10.08
C TYR A 413 -13.56 11.25 11.56
N LEU A 414 -14.41 10.78 12.49
CA LEU A 414 -14.22 11.00 13.93
C LEU A 414 -13.13 10.10 14.55
N LEU A 415 -12.88 8.94 13.94
CA LEU A 415 -11.91 7.98 14.42
C LEU A 415 -10.54 8.13 13.76
N HIS A 416 -10.45 8.80 12.61
CA HIS A 416 -9.22 8.90 11.82
C HIS A 416 -7.99 9.33 12.65
N ASP A 417 -8.11 10.36 13.50
CA ASP A 417 -7.00 10.83 14.35
C ASP A 417 -6.60 9.83 15.45
N ARG A 418 -7.48 8.87 15.78
CA ARG A 418 -7.29 7.90 16.88
C ARG A 418 -7.05 6.48 16.40
N TRP A 419 -7.38 6.19 15.16
CA TRP A 419 -7.41 4.84 14.62
C TRP A 419 -6.43 4.79 13.47
N GLN A 420 -5.23 4.33 13.76
CA GLN A 420 -4.15 4.31 12.78
C GLN A 420 -4.13 2.98 12.05
N LEU A 421 -5.05 2.76 11.12
CA LEU A 421 -5.11 1.47 10.42
C LEU A 421 -3.79 1.20 9.71
N HIS A 422 -3.32 -0.03 9.83
CA HIS A 422 -2.21 -0.57 9.08
C HIS A 422 -2.78 -1.46 7.99
N TRP A 423 -2.00 -1.74 6.94
CA TRP A 423 -2.50 -2.58 5.85
C TRP A 423 -2.74 -4.03 6.33
N GLN A 424 -2.07 -4.45 7.42
CA GLN A 424 -2.31 -5.68 8.16
C GLN A 424 -3.75 -5.78 8.67
N ASP A 425 -4.30 -4.67 9.19
CA ASP A 425 -5.68 -4.63 9.71
C ASP A 425 -6.68 -4.80 8.57
N GLY A 426 -6.41 -4.17 7.42
CA GLY A 426 -7.19 -4.36 6.20
C GLY A 426 -7.16 -5.81 5.70
N ALA A 427 -5.99 -6.47 5.81
CA ALA A 427 -5.87 -7.89 5.48
C ALA A 427 -6.72 -8.75 6.41
N ILE A 428 -6.57 -8.63 7.74
CA ILE A 428 -7.40 -9.36 8.72
C ILE A 428 -8.89 -9.08 8.51
N ALA A 429 -9.26 -7.82 8.32
CA ALA A 429 -10.62 -7.41 8.05
C ALA A 429 -11.17 -8.11 6.81
N SER A 430 -10.39 -8.21 5.72
CA SER A 430 -10.81 -8.91 4.51
C SER A 430 -11.03 -10.40 4.73
N VAL A 431 -10.18 -11.05 5.54
CA VAL A 431 -10.35 -12.47 5.91
C VAL A 431 -11.61 -12.68 6.69
N LEU A 432 -11.81 -11.91 7.75
CA LEU A 432 -12.99 -12.01 8.57
C LEU A 432 -14.22 -11.64 7.77
N ALA A 433 -14.16 -10.66 6.88
CA ALA A 433 -15.22 -10.34 5.94
C ALA A 433 -15.59 -11.58 5.10
N ALA A 434 -14.61 -12.24 4.49
CA ALA A 434 -14.84 -13.45 3.72
C ALA A 434 -15.48 -14.55 4.57
N GLU A 435 -14.95 -14.83 5.77
CA GLU A 435 -15.55 -15.79 6.72
C GLU A 435 -16.98 -15.40 7.12
N GLY A 436 -17.22 -14.11 7.36
CA GLY A 436 -18.55 -13.57 7.61
C GLY A 436 -19.48 -13.80 6.43
N ALA A 437 -19.02 -13.56 5.20
CA ALA A 437 -19.78 -13.81 3.99
C ALA A 437 -20.15 -15.30 3.84
N TRP A 438 -19.17 -16.18 4.06
CA TRP A 438 -19.36 -17.63 4.08
C TRP A 438 -20.37 -18.03 5.16
N ALA A 439 -20.18 -17.59 6.40
CA ALA A 439 -21.12 -17.83 7.49
C ALA A 439 -22.53 -17.29 7.17
N GLY A 440 -22.64 -16.10 6.59
CA GLY A 440 -23.91 -15.49 6.21
C GLY A 440 -24.65 -16.28 5.13
N ASN A 441 -23.94 -16.81 4.15
CA ASN A 441 -24.53 -17.62 3.08
C ASN A 441 -24.94 -19.02 3.55
N TRP A 442 -24.13 -19.63 4.42
CA TRP A 442 -24.22 -21.07 4.72
C TRP A 442 -24.78 -21.42 6.10
N THR A 443 -24.83 -20.48 7.05
CA THR A 443 -25.50 -20.68 8.35
C THR A 443 -27.01 -20.87 8.22
N PRO A 444 -27.76 -20.09 7.39
CA PRO A 444 -29.19 -20.33 7.25
C PRO A 444 -29.53 -21.76 6.78
N PRO A 445 -28.89 -22.32 5.72
CA PRO A 445 -29.03 -23.73 5.37
C PRO A 445 -28.71 -24.70 6.51
N LEU A 446 -27.64 -24.44 7.28
CA LEU A 446 -27.25 -25.27 8.43
C LEU A 446 -28.36 -25.36 9.48
N LEU A 447 -29.04 -24.24 9.74
CA LEU A 447 -30.17 -24.12 10.66
C LEU A 447 -31.51 -24.57 10.05
N ALA A 448 -31.48 -25.24 8.90
CA ALA A 448 -32.65 -25.65 8.13
C ALA A 448 -33.59 -24.49 7.72
N ILE A 449 -33.05 -23.27 7.64
CA ILE A 449 -33.74 -22.12 7.07
C ILE A 449 -33.64 -22.25 5.55
N GLN A 450 -34.70 -22.78 4.94
CA GLN A 450 -34.73 -23.04 3.50
C GLN A 450 -34.97 -21.79 2.65
N ASP A 451 -35.34 -20.66 3.27
CA ASP A 451 -35.72 -19.46 2.55
C ASP A 451 -34.54 -18.84 1.79
N ALA A 452 -34.70 -18.75 0.46
CA ALA A 452 -33.70 -18.22 -0.46
C ALA A 452 -33.36 -16.75 -0.19
N ASP A 453 -34.27 -15.99 0.42
CA ASP A 453 -34.04 -14.58 0.74
C ASP A 453 -33.25 -14.39 2.05
N LEU A 454 -33.34 -15.32 3.01
CA LEU A 454 -32.47 -15.36 4.19
C LEU A 454 -31.06 -15.90 3.87
N LYS A 455 -30.94 -16.83 2.93
CA LYS A 455 -29.65 -17.32 2.39
C LYS A 455 -28.81 -16.21 1.74
N GLY A 456 -29.44 -15.13 1.30
CA GLY A 456 -28.80 -14.04 0.55
C GLY A 456 -28.24 -12.88 1.40
N ASN A 457 -28.46 -12.83 2.72
CA ASN A 457 -27.93 -11.74 3.53
C ASN A 457 -26.46 -11.94 3.92
N ILE A 458 -25.63 -12.20 2.92
CA ILE A 458 -24.16 -12.24 3.00
C ILE A 458 -23.63 -10.88 3.46
N ARG A 459 -24.34 -9.78 3.10
CA ARG A 459 -23.90 -8.41 3.31
C ARG A 459 -23.74 -8.07 4.80
N LEU A 460 -24.71 -8.38 5.66
CA LEU A 460 -24.56 -8.02 7.07
C LEU A 460 -23.36 -8.72 7.73
N PRO A 461 -23.23 -10.06 7.67
CA PRO A 461 -22.08 -10.75 8.25
C PRO A 461 -20.75 -10.35 7.59
N LEU A 462 -20.70 -10.20 6.27
CA LEU A 462 -19.51 -9.71 5.54
C LEU A 462 -18.99 -8.40 6.12
N HIS A 463 -19.85 -7.38 6.20
CA HIS A 463 -19.41 -6.04 6.63
C HIS A 463 -19.26 -5.94 8.16
N LEU A 464 -20.04 -6.69 8.95
CA LEU A 464 -19.83 -6.77 10.41
C LEU A 464 -18.51 -7.43 10.75
N PHE A 465 -18.17 -8.53 10.08
CA PHE A 465 -16.90 -9.20 10.32
C PHE A 465 -15.72 -8.40 9.78
N ALA A 466 -15.89 -7.68 8.66
CA ALA A 466 -14.88 -6.72 8.20
C ALA A 466 -14.62 -5.64 9.25
N ALA A 467 -15.67 -5.01 9.78
CA ALA A 467 -15.57 -4.00 10.84
C ALA A 467 -14.97 -4.60 12.13
N GLY A 468 -15.40 -5.80 12.52
CA GLY A 468 -14.85 -6.53 13.65
C GLY A 468 -13.38 -6.89 13.46
N GLY A 469 -12.96 -7.18 12.22
CA GLY A 469 -11.57 -7.46 11.89
C GLY A 469 -10.68 -6.24 11.88
N LEU A 470 -11.19 -5.07 11.49
CA LEU A 470 -10.47 -3.81 11.69
C LEU A 470 -10.27 -3.52 13.18
N VAL A 471 -11.31 -3.73 14.00
CA VAL A 471 -11.21 -3.54 15.47
C VAL A 471 -10.26 -4.57 16.09
N LEU A 472 -10.31 -5.83 15.64
CA LEU A 472 -9.40 -6.86 16.11
C LEU A 472 -7.96 -6.58 15.69
N GLY A 473 -7.75 -6.09 14.47
CA GLY A 473 -6.45 -5.66 13.96
C GLY A 473 -5.83 -4.62 14.87
N GLU A 474 -6.57 -3.54 15.14
CA GLU A 474 -6.15 -2.49 16.08
C GLU A 474 -5.82 -3.02 17.48
N LEU A 475 -6.63 -3.94 18.01
CA LEU A 475 -6.45 -4.46 19.37
C LEU A 475 -5.33 -5.51 19.49
N THR A 476 -4.91 -6.13 18.38
CA THR A 476 -3.97 -7.25 18.40
C THR A 476 -2.68 -7.01 17.65
N GLU A 477 -2.59 -5.91 16.89
CA GLU A 477 -1.45 -5.51 16.06
C GLU A 477 -0.86 -6.72 15.30
N PRO A 478 -1.67 -7.42 14.50
CA PRO A 478 -1.28 -8.68 13.90
C PRO A 478 -0.10 -8.48 12.97
N SER A 479 0.91 -9.36 13.06
CA SER A 479 2.00 -9.39 12.09
C SER A 479 1.46 -9.62 10.67
N TYR A 480 2.24 -9.23 9.66
CA TYR A 480 1.90 -9.55 8.27
C TYR A 480 1.68 -11.04 8.07
N GLY A 481 2.65 -11.84 8.53
CA GLY A 481 2.60 -13.28 8.39
C GLY A 481 1.31 -13.82 9.00
N ARG A 482 0.88 -13.29 10.15
CA ARG A 482 -0.30 -13.81 10.85
C ARG A 482 -1.57 -13.50 10.08
N SER A 483 -1.68 -12.27 9.59
CA SER A 483 -2.82 -11.84 8.77
C SER A 483 -2.93 -12.70 7.51
N LEU A 484 -1.80 -12.95 6.85
CA LEU A 484 -1.72 -13.75 5.65
C LEU A 484 -2.00 -15.24 5.89
N SER A 485 -1.35 -15.85 6.89
CA SER A 485 -1.58 -17.26 7.23
C SER A 485 -3.02 -17.50 7.64
N THR A 486 -3.63 -16.56 8.36
CA THR A 486 -5.06 -16.61 8.73
C THR A 486 -5.94 -16.52 7.47
N ALA A 487 -5.65 -15.59 6.55
CA ALA A 487 -6.35 -15.46 5.27
C ALA A 487 -6.30 -16.73 4.43
N PHE A 488 -5.11 -17.28 4.32
CA PHE A 488 -4.85 -18.45 3.54
C PHE A 488 -5.52 -19.68 4.15
N GLY A 489 -5.37 -19.87 5.46
CA GLY A 489 -6.00 -20.95 6.20
C GLY A 489 -7.53 -20.92 6.06
N ALA A 490 -8.14 -19.75 6.25
CA ALA A 490 -9.56 -19.49 6.02
C ALA A 490 -10.00 -19.87 4.60
N GLY A 491 -9.31 -19.35 3.59
CA GLY A 491 -9.61 -19.58 2.18
C GLY A 491 -9.51 -21.05 1.79
N VAL A 492 -8.41 -21.72 2.15
CA VAL A 492 -8.20 -23.15 1.89
C VAL A 492 -9.22 -24.01 2.63
N GLY A 493 -9.47 -23.70 3.91
CA GLY A 493 -10.43 -24.42 4.74
C GLY A 493 -11.84 -24.38 4.15
N ASN A 494 -12.31 -23.19 3.78
CA ASN A 494 -13.61 -23.01 3.11
C ASN A 494 -13.64 -23.68 1.73
N ALA A 495 -12.60 -23.48 0.91
CA ALA A 495 -12.54 -24.06 -0.43
C ALA A 495 -12.58 -25.60 -0.39
N LEU A 496 -11.81 -26.23 0.50
CA LEU A 496 -11.82 -27.68 0.70
C LEU A 496 -13.14 -28.17 1.30
N GLY A 497 -13.66 -27.47 2.31
CA GLY A 497 -14.90 -27.87 2.97
C GLY A 497 -16.14 -27.72 2.10
N ALA A 498 -16.16 -26.76 1.16
CA ALA A 498 -17.22 -26.68 0.15
C ALA A 498 -17.01 -27.68 -0.99
N SER A 499 -15.78 -27.82 -1.49
CA SER A 499 -15.50 -28.62 -2.68
C SER A 499 -15.67 -30.12 -2.50
N ILE A 500 -15.24 -30.69 -1.38
CA ILE A 500 -15.33 -32.14 -1.12
C ILE A 500 -16.78 -32.65 -1.24
N PRO A 501 -17.78 -32.05 -0.55
CA PRO A 501 -19.16 -32.48 -0.72
C PRO A 501 -19.68 -32.19 -2.14
N MET A 502 -19.36 -31.04 -2.73
CA MET A 502 -19.81 -30.69 -4.09
C MET A 502 -19.31 -31.69 -5.13
N VAL A 503 -18.02 -32.02 -5.15
CA VAL A 503 -17.44 -33.02 -6.08
C VAL A 503 -18.02 -34.42 -5.85
N ALA A 504 -18.33 -34.76 -4.60
CA ALA A 504 -18.99 -36.02 -4.25
C ALA A 504 -20.49 -36.07 -4.61
N GLY A 505 -21.04 -35.02 -5.21
CA GLY A 505 -22.44 -34.95 -5.65
C GLY A 505 -23.43 -34.53 -4.55
N TYR A 506 -22.94 -33.96 -3.45
CA TYR A 506 -23.80 -33.29 -2.46
C TYR A 506 -23.98 -31.83 -2.88
N ASP A 507 -25.10 -31.55 -3.52
CA ASP A 507 -25.49 -30.21 -3.97
C ASP A 507 -26.34 -29.46 -2.94
N ASP A 508 -26.87 -30.18 -1.94
CA ASP A 508 -27.70 -29.57 -0.92
C ASP A 508 -26.87 -28.62 -0.03
N ALA A 509 -27.41 -27.41 0.17
CA ALA A 509 -26.66 -26.36 0.81
C ALA A 509 -26.31 -26.64 2.28
N ARG A 510 -27.07 -27.52 2.93
CA ARG A 510 -26.84 -27.90 4.34
C ARG A 510 -25.64 -28.85 4.45
N SER A 511 -25.54 -29.81 3.54
CA SER A 511 -24.42 -30.74 3.45
C SER A 511 -23.12 -29.96 3.19
N ILE A 512 -23.12 -29.04 2.23
CA ILE A 512 -21.95 -28.18 1.95
C ILE A 512 -21.59 -27.34 3.18
N ALA A 513 -22.57 -26.65 3.80
CA ALA A 513 -22.34 -25.83 5.00
C ALA A 513 -21.75 -26.62 6.18
N THR A 514 -22.16 -27.88 6.36
CA THR A 514 -21.71 -28.74 7.46
C THR A 514 -20.22 -29.03 7.41
N TRP A 515 -19.63 -29.06 6.20
CA TRP A 515 -18.19 -29.26 6.02
C TRP A 515 -17.44 -27.94 5.91
N MET A 516 -17.99 -26.99 5.15
CA MET A 516 -17.34 -25.73 4.85
C MET A 516 -17.10 -24.87 6.09
N VAL A 517 -18.12 -24.62 6.92
CA VAL A 517 -17.99 -23.71 8.07
C VAL A 517 -16.97 -24.23 9.11
N PRO A 518 -17.00 -25.50 9.55
CA PRO A 518 -16.00 -26.00 10.49
C PRO A 518 -14.58 -26.00 9.91
N LEU A 519 -14.41 -26.31 8.61
CA LEU A 519 -13.09 -26.33 7.98
C LEU A 519 -12.54 -24.93 7.72
N GLY A 520 -13.37 -23.94 7.37
CA GLY A 520 -12.99 -22.53 7.29
C GLY A 520 -12.54 -21.98 8.64
N LEU A 521 -13.33 -22.23 9.70
CA LEU A 521 -12.95 -21.85 11.07
C LEU A 521 -11.67 -22.55 11.55
N ALA A 522 -11.53 -23.86 11.28
CA ALA A 522 -10.31 -24.60 11.62
C ALA A 522 -9.11 -24.08 10.83
N GLY A 523 -9.29 -23.73 9.55
CA GLY A 523 -8.27 -23.12 8.71
C GLY A 523 -7.86 -21.74 9.22
N THR A 524 -8.82 -20.88 9.57
CA THR A 524 -8.58 -19.58 10.20
C THR A 524 -7.76 -19.74 11.49
N ALA A 525 -8.17 -20.65 12.38
CA ALA A 525 -7.47 -20.92 13.63
C ALA A 525 -6.07 -21.50 13.40
N ALA A 526 -5.92 -22.42 12.43
CA ALA A 526 -4.63 -22.97 12.05
C ALA A 526 -3.70 -21.87 11.52
N GLY A 527 -4.19 -20.98 10.66
CA GLY A 527 -3.43 -19.84 10.17
C GLY A 527 -2.90 -18.93 11.29
N PHE A 528 -3.73 -18.71 12.32
CA PHE A 528 -3.34 -17.94 13.50
C PHE A 528 -2.28 -18.64 14.36
N VAL A 529 -2.36 -19.97 14.51
CA VAL A 529 -1.44 -20.77 15.35
C VAL A 529 -0.14 -21.14 14.63
N VAL A 530 -0.17 -21.29 13.31
CA VAL A 530 0.95 -21.79 12.50
C VAL A 530 1.95 -20.68 12.16
N GLU A 531 1.55 -19.41 12.18
CA GLU A 531 2.44 -18.31 11.80
C GLU A 531 3.78 -18.29 12.56
N PRO A 532 3.84 -18.41 13.90
CA PRO A 532 5.12 -18.42 14.62
C PRO A 532 6.04 -19.56 14.21
N MET A 533 5.52 -20.61 13.57
CA MET A 533 6.29 -21.77 13.14
C MET A 533 6.89 -21.62 11.75
N ILE A 534 6.34 -20.73 10.90
CA ILE A 534 6.68 -20.69 9.46
C ILE A 534 7.09 -19.28 8.99
N ALA A 535 6.60 -18.22 9.64
CA ALA A 535 6.94 -16.82 9.37
C ALA A 535 7.01 -16.50 7.86
N PRO A 536 5.89 -16.60 7.12
CA PRO A 536 5.90 -16.48 5.66
C PRO A 536 6.46 -15.12 5.23
N THR A 537 7.38 -15.15 4.28
CA THR A 537 7.94 -13.97 3.65
C THR A 537 6.91 -13.31 2.72
N PRO A 538 7.09 -12.04 2.33
CA PRO A 538 6.27 -11.43 1.27
C PRO A 538 6.28 -12.22 -0.04
N GLY A 539 7.40 -12.89 -0.32
CA GLY A 539 7.52 -13.84 -1.41
C GLY A 539 6.52 -14.98 -1.33
N ASP A 540 6.47 -15.64 -0.17
CA ASP A 540 5.55 -16.74 0.10
C ASP A 540 4.10 -16.30 -0.09
N ALA A 541 3.76 -15.13 0.46
CA ALA A 541 2.47 -14.49 0.29
C ALA A 541 2.07 -14.32 -1.18
N ALA A 542 2.97 -13.76 -1.98
CA ALA A 542 2.74 -13.59 -3.41
C ALA A 542 2.54 -14.94 -4.09
N MET A 543 3.40 -15.94 -3.81
CA MET A 543 3.35 -17.27 -4.44
C MET A 543 2.04 -17.97 -4.14
N ILE A 544 1.61 -17.93 -2.88
CA ILE A 544 0.33 -18.45 -2.43
C ILE A 544 -0.81 -17.76 -3.17
N GLY A 545 -0.85 -16.42 -3.16
CA GLY A 545 -1.94 -15.66 -3.78
C GLY A 545 -2.08 -15.92 -5.28
N VAL A 546 -0.97 -15.82 -6.03
CA VAL A 546 -0.96 -16.03 -7.48
C VAL A 546 -1.30 -17.48 -7.83
N THR A 547 -0.67 -18.46 -7.19
CA THR A 547 -0.90 -19.87 -7.53
C THR A 547 -2.32 -20.31 -7.16
N THR A 548 -2.86 -19.83 -6.03
CA THR A 548 -4.25 -20.11 -5.63
C THR A 548 -5.23 -19.55 -6.65
N ALA A 549 -5.00 -18.33 -7.15
CA ALA A 549 -5.83 -17.73 -8.19
C ALA A 549 -5.78 -18.55 -9.49
N ILE A 550 -4.57 -18.85 -10.00
CA ILE A 550 -4.38 -19.63 -11.24
C ILE A 550 -5.04 -21.01 -11.15
N THR A 551 -4.86 -21.71 -10.03
CA THR A 551 -5.42 -23.04 -9.86
C THR A 551 -6.94 -23.01 -9.74
N GLY A 552 -7.49 -22.00 -9.06
CA GLY A 552 -8.93 -21.81 -8.95
C GLY A 552 -9.61 -21.45 -10.28
N THR A 553 -9.02 -20.54 -11.07
CA THR A 553 -9.52 -20.19 -12.40
C THR A 553 -9.46 -21.39 -13.34
N THR A 554 -8.30 -22.05 -13.43
CA THR A 554 -8.11 -23.27 -14.22
C THR A 554 -9.14 -24.35 -13.85
N GLY A 555 -9.35 -24.62 -12.56
CA GLY A 555 -10.30 -25.63 -12.13
C GLY A 555 -11.76 -25.27 -12.40
N MET A 556 -12.12 -23.98 -12.26
CA MET A 556 -13.47 -23.50 -12.60
C MET A 556 -13.74 -23.63 -14.10
N TRP A 557 -12.79 -23.22 -14.96
CA TRP A 557 -12.94 -23.35 -16.42
C TRP A 557 -12.99 -24.81 -16.86
N LEU A 558 -12.19 -25.69 -16.25
CA LEU A 558 -12.27 -27.12 -16.49
C LEU A 558 -13.63 -27.68 -16.07
N GLY A 559 -14.14 -27.28 -14.89
CA GLY A 559 -15.47 -27.68 -14.41
C GLY A 559 -16.58 -27.27 -15.38
N LEU A 560 -16.58 -26.00 -15.83
CA LEU A 560 -17.55 -25.48 -16.80
C LEU A 560 -17.42 -26.16 -18.18
N ALA A 561 -16.20 -26.47 -18.62
CA ALA A 561 -15.99 -27.16 -19.89
C ALA A 561 -16.46 -28.62 -19.85
N LEU A 562 -16.37 -29.28 -18.70
CA LEU A 562 -16.89 -30.64 -18.50
C LEU A 562 -18.42 -30.65 -18.40
N ASP A 563 -19.02 -29.64 -17.76
CA ASP A 563 -20.48 -29.43 -17.72
C ASP A 563 -21.05 -29.20 -19.13
N ASP A 564 -20.42 -28.33 -19.94
CA ASP A 564 -20.80 -28.06 -21.34
C ASP A 564 -20.75 -29.30 -22.24
N GLN A 565 -19.87 -30.27 -21.93
CA GLN A 565 -19.78 -31.51 -22.69
C GLN A 565 -20.72 -32.62 -22.18
N GLU A 566 -21.55 -32.33 -21.18
CA GLU A 566 -22.37 -33.32 -20.47
C GLU A 566 -21.54 -34.49 -19.91
N VAL A 567 -20.25 -34.25 -19.64
CA VAL A 567 -19.31 -35.28 -19.15
C VAL A 567 -19.36 -35.31 -17.63
N TRP A 568 -20.19 -36.21 -17.10
CA TRP A 568 -20.09 -36.79 -15.75
C TRP A 568 -20.23 -35.85 -14.53
N ILE A 569 -20.42 -34.55 -14.73
CA ILE A 569 -20.34 -33.52 -13.70
C ILE A 569 -21.52 -32.56 -13.89
N ASP A 570 -22.35 -32.39 -12.86
CA ASP A 570 -23.33 -31.30 -12.84
C ASP A 570 -22.68 -29.95 -12.48
N SER A 571 -23.36 -28.84 -12.74
CA SER A 571 -22.86 -27.49 -12.41
C SER A 571 -22.36 -27.32 -10.96
N GLY A 572 -22.91 -28.07 -10.00
CA GLY A 572 -22.48 -28.09 -8.61
C GLY A 572 -21.12 -28.77 -8.46
N GLN A 573 -20.96 -29.96 -9.04
CA GLN A 573 -19.68 -30.69 -9.07
C GLN A 573 -18.60 -29.89 -9.83
N GLY A 574 -18.96 -29.16 -10.90
CA GLY A 574 -18.04 -28.30 -11.64
C GLY A 574 -17.52 -27.13 -10.81
N THR A 575 -18.41 -26.48 -10.06
CA THR A 575 -18.03 -25.45 -9.07
C THR A 575 -17.17 -26.05 -7.95
N GLY A 576 -17.52 -27.26 -7.49
CA GLY A 576 -16.74 -28.02 -6.52
C GLY A 576 -15.32 -28.28 -7.00
N LEU A 577 -15.11 -28.63 -8.28
CA LEU A 577 -13.78 -28.85 -8.86
C LEU A 577 -12.92 -27.57 -8.85
N GLY A 578 -13.52 -26.42 -9.15
CA GLY A 578 -12.84 -25.11 -9.05
C GLY A 578 -12.40 -24.79 -7.62
N LEU A 579 -13.27 -25.04 -6.63
CA LEU A 579 -12.94 -24.84 -5.23
C LEU A 579 -11.88 -25.86 -4.73
N LEU A 580 -11.95 -27.11 -5.20
CA LEU A 580 -10.98 -28.16 -4.81
C LEU A 580 -9.58 -27.81 -5.29
N THR A 581 -9.46 -27.44 -6.57
CA THR A 581 -8.20 -27.02 -7.18
C THR A 581 -7.66 -25.74 -6.54
N THR A 582 -8.52 -24.79 -6.17
CA THR A 582 -8.13 -23.61 -5.37
C THR A 582 -7.51 -24.03 -4.04
N GLY A 583 -8.19 -24.88 -3.27
CA GLY A 583 -7.72 -25.33 -1.96
C GLY A 583 -6.43 -26.14 -2.02
N LEU A 584 -6.35 -27.11 -2.94
CA LEU A 584 -5.15 -27.94 -3.14
C LEU A 584 -3.99 -27.15 -3.75
N GLY A 585 -4.28 -26.26 -4.70
CA GLY A 585 -3.32 -25.37 -5.33
C GLY A 585 -2.70 -24.40 -4.33
N GLY A 586 -3.53 -23.85 -3.44
CA GLY A 586 -3.07 -23.07 -2.31
C GLY A 586 -2.13 -23.86 -1.39
N LEU A 587 -2.52 -25.06 -0.94
CA LEU A 587 -1.66 -25.92 -0.12
C LEU A 587 -0.35 -26.29 -0.83
N GLY A 588 -0.42 -26.58 -2.13
CA GLY A 588 0.75 -26.85 -2.96
C GLY A 588 1.67 -25.62 -3.06
N ALA A 589 1.10 -24.43 -3.24
CA ALA A 589 1.85 -23.18 -3.26
C ALA A 589 2.55 -22.91 -1.92
N TYR A 590 1.87 -23.17 -0.81
CA TYR A 590 2.43 -23.06 0.53
C TYR A 590 3.63 -24.00 0.73
N GLY A 591 3.52 -25.25 0.26
CA GLY A 591 4.62 -26.21 0.31
C GLY A 591 5.78 -25.86 -0.62
N LEU A 592 5.48 -25.31 -1.80
CA LEU A 592 6.49 -24.88 -2.78
C LEU A 592 7.22 -23.62 -2.35
N SER A 593 6.53 -22.67 -1.72
CA SER A 593 7.13 -21.40 -1.31
C SER A 593 8.21 -21.61 -0.25
N ALA A 594 7.93 -22.49 0.73
CA ALA A 594 8.90 -22.96 1.72
C ALA A 594 10.16 -23.63 1.11
N ALA A 595 10.08 -24.13 -0.13
CA ALA A 595 11.19 -24.76 -0.83
C ALA A 595 11.93 -23.83 -1.82
N LEU A 596 11.29 -22.74 -2.27
CA LEU A 596 11.75 -21.94 -3.40
C LEU A 596 12.19 -20.52 -3.05
N ASP A 597 11.88 -20.02 -1.84
CA ASP A 597 12.14 -18.63 -1.39
C ASP A 597 11.82 -17.59 -2.48
N PRO A 598 10.56 -17.54 -2.94
CA PRO A 598 10.18 -16.74 -4.09
C PRO A 598 10.33 -15.24 -3.82
N ARG A 599 10.68 -14.45 -4.82
CA ARG A 599 10.63 -12.98 -4.72
C ARG A 599 9.25 -12.48 -5.16
N VAL A 600 8.71 -11.47 -4.48
CA VAL A 600 7.39 -10.87 -4.80
C VAL A 600 7.31 -10.52 -6.29
N ASP A 601 8.30 -9.79 -6.78
CA ASP A 601 8.32 -9.28 -8.15
C ASP A 601 8.29 -10.42 -9.19
N ASP A 602 9.00 -11.51 -8.91
CA ASP A 602 9.08 -12.69 -9.78
C ASP A 602 7.72 -13.40 -9.86
N VAL A 603 7.04 -13.51 -8.74
CA VAL A 603 5.71 -14.13 -8.67
C VAL A 603 4.64 -13.27 -9.35
N LEU A 604 4.70 -11.94 -9.19
CA LEU A 604 3.76 -11.03 -9.83
C LEU A 604 3.83 -11.12 -11.36
N VAL A 605 5.04 -11.29 -11.92
CA VAL A 605 5.22 -11.54 -13.37
C VAL A 605 4.56 -12.85 -13.80
N VAL A 606 4.62 -13.89 -12.97
CA VAL A 606 3.96 -15.16 -13.28
C VAL A 606 2.44 -15.00 -13.29
N GLY A 607 1.90 -14.28 -12.30
CA GLY A 607 0.46 -14.00 -12.22
C GLY A 607 -0.04 -13.11 -13.35
N SER A 608 0.68 -12.04 -13.69
CA SER A 608 0.30 -11.16 -14.79
C SER A 608 0.36 -11.89 -16.13
N ALA A 609 1.43 -12.65 -16.38
CA ALA A 609 1.56 -13.46 -17.60
C ALA A 609 0.43 -14.47 -17.72
N SER A 610 0.08 -15.18 -16.64
CA SER A 610 -1.08 -16.07 -16.59
C SER A 610 -2.38 -15.36 -16.98
N ALA A 611 -2.67 -14.19 -16.41
CA ALA A 611 -3.88 -13.43 -16.71
C ALA A 611 -3.94 -12.98 -18.17
N PHE A 612 -2.80 -12.54 -18.73
CA PHE A 612 -2.69 -12.27 -20.17
C PHE A 612 -2.90 -13.53 -21.00
N GLY A 613 -2.30 -14.65 -20.61
CA GLY A 613 -2.50 -15.95 -21.24
C GLY A 613 -3.98 -16.31 -21.29
N ALA A 614 -4.70 -16.20 -20.18
CA ALA A 614 -6.15 -16.41 -20.12
C ALA A 614 -6.90 -15.47 -21.07
N GLY A 615 -6.62 -14.16 -21.04
CA GLY A 615 -7.25 -13.18 -21.92
C GLY A 615 -7.05 -13.49 -23.40
N TYR A 616 -5.83 -13.81 -23.83
CA TYR A 616 -5.53 -14.22 -25.20
C TYR A 616 -6.20 -15.56 -25.55
N GLY A 617 -6.18 -16.53 -24.64
CA GLY A 617 -6.81 -17.83 -24.82
C GLY A 617 -8.33 -17.76 -24.98
N ALA A 618 -8.98 -16.80 -24.35
CA ALA A 618 -10.41 -16.53 -24.52
C ALA A 618 -10.71 -15.77 -25.82
N LEU A 619 -9.91 -14.75 -26.13
CA LEU A 619 -10.14 -13.88 -27.29
C LEU A 619 -9.81 -14.56 -28.62
N ILE A 620 -8.83 -15.48 -28.68
CA ILE A 620 -8.43 -16.14 -29.93
C ILE A 620 -9.59 -16.94 -30.54
N PRO A 621 -10.29 -17.84 -29.81
CA PRO A 621 -11.46 -18.51 -30.35
C PRO A 621 -12.60 -17.56 -30.75
N LEU A 622 -12.85 -16.50 -29.95
CA LEU A 622 -13.86 -15.47 -30.24
C LEU A 622 -13.55 -14.64 -31.48
N ALA A 623 -12.27 -14.42 -31.78
CA ALA A 623 -11.85 -13.69 -32.98
C ALA A 623 -11.84 -14.59 -34.24
N LEU A 624 -11.59 -15.90 -34.07
CA LEU A 624 -11.48 -16.85 -35.17
C LEU A 624 -12.82 -17.49 -35.57
N ALA A 625 -13.83 -17.48 -34.69
CA ALA A 625 -15.15 -18.01 -34.96
C ALA A 625 -16.24 -17.03 -34.50
N SER A 626 -17.32 -16.92 -35.27
CA SER A 626 -18.48 -16.08 -34.95
C SER A 626 -19.32 -16.63 -33.79
N ASP A 627 -19.18 -17.93 -33.48
CA ASP A 627 -19.88 -18.60 -32.38
C ASP A 627 -19.07 -19.83 -31.90
N PRO A 628 -17.91 -19.62 -31.24
CA PRO A 628 -17.12 -20.73 -30.73
C PRO A 628 -17.89 -21.42 -29.59
N ALA A 629 -17.88 -22.75 -29.56
CA ALA A 629 -18.41 -23.50 -28.42
C ALA A 629 -17.75 -23.02 -27.11
N ALA A 630 -18.54 -22.87 -26.05
CA ALA A 630 -18.08 -22.35 -24.77
C ALA A 630 -16.88 -23.14 -24.23
N SER A 631 -16.93 -24.48 -24.32
CA SER A 631 -15.80 -25.35 -24.00
C SER A 631 -14.52 -25.04 -24.79
N THR A 632 -14.61 -24.63 -26.06
CA THR A 632 -13.42 -24.25 -26.87
C THR A 632 -12.78 -22.96 -26.33
N VAL A 633 -13.59 -21.98 -25.94
CA VAL A 633 -13.11 -20.74 -25.29
C VAL A 633 -12.47 -21.08 -23.94
N LEU A 634 -13.10 -21.93 -23.13
CA LEU A 634 -12.62 -22.31 -21.80
C LEU A 634 -11.32 -23.13 -21.85
N TYR A 635 -11.19 -24.09 -22.77
CA TYR A 635 -9.95 -24.84 -22.98
C TYR A 635 -8.83 -23.94 -23.52
N GLY A 636 -9.15 -23.04 -24.46
CA GLY A 636 -8.19 -22.06 -24.98
C GLY A 636 -7.65 -21.14 -23.88
N THR A 637 -8.55 -20.64 -23.02
CA THR A 637 -8.24 -19.82 -21.83
C THR A 637 -7.30 -20.56 -20.88
N THR A 638 -7.69 -21.78 -20.48
CA THR A 638 -6.93 -22.60 -19.52
C THR A 638 -5.54 -22.98 -20.05
N ALA A 639 -5.47 -23.46 -21.29
CA ALA A 639 -4.20 -23.86 -21.90
C ALA A 639 -3.23 -22.66 -22.02
N SER A 640 -3.75 -21.50 -22.43
CA SER A 640 -2.94 -20.29 -22.60
C SER A 640 -2.51 -19.69 -21.26
N GLU A 641 -3.37 -19.72 -20.23
CA GLU A 641 -3.02 -19.34 -18.85
C GLU A 641 -1.79 -20.13 -18.36
N LEU A 642 -1.84 -21.47 -18.47
CA LEU A 642 -0.77 -22.36 -18.03
C LEU A 642 0.51 -22.19 -18.86
N VAL A 643 0.39 -21.99 -20.18
CA VAL A 643 1.54 -21.75 -21.06
C VAL A 643 2.26 -20.46 -20.69
N PHE A 644 1.52 -19.37 -20.47
CA PHE A 644 2.11 -18.09 -20.11
C PHE A 644 2.67 -18.08 -18.68
N ALA A 645 2.01 -18.74 -17.72
CA ALA A 645 2.54 -18.97 -16.38
C ALA A 645 3.86 -19.77 -16.44
N GLY A 646 3.90 -20.85 -17.22
CA GLY A 646 5.11 -21.64 -17.42
C GLY A 646 6.24 -20.84 -18.09
N ALA A 647 5.91 -20.10 -19.15
CA ALA A 647 6.87 -19.29 -19.90
C ALA A 647 7.46 -18.16 -19.04
N SER A 648 6.65 -17.51 -18.20
CA SER A 648 7.12 -16.47 -17.27
C SER A 648 8.03 -17.04 -16.19
N VAL A 649 7.74 -18.22 -15.63
CA VAL A 649 8.67 -18.92 -14.71
C VAL A 649 10.01 -19.20 -15.39
N VAL A 650 10.01 -19.66 -16.65
CA VAL A 650 11.25 -19.86 -17.42
C VAL A 650 11.96 -18.52 -17.68
N GLY A 651 11.21 -17.48 -18.04
CA GLY A 651 11.75 -16.14 -18.29
C GLY A 651 12.41 -15.52 -17.07
N VAL A 652 11.75 -15.57 -15.91
CA VAL A 652 12.28 -15.12 -14.62
C VAL A 652 13.57 -15.88 -14.28
N ARG A 653 13.57 -17.21 -14.42
CA ARG A 653 14.78 -18.02 -14.23
C ARG A 653 15.91 -17.68 -15.22
N ALA A 654 15.56 -17.20 -16.41
CA ALA A 654 16.51 -16.70 -17.41
C ALA A 654 16.94 -15.23 -17.18
N GLY A 655 16.50 -14.59 -16.09
CA GLY A 655 16.90 -13.23 -15.70
C GLY A 655 15.98 -12.12 -16.21
N LEU A 656 14.76 -12.44 -16.65
CA LEU A 656 13.75 -11.46 -17.01
C LEU A 656 13.37 -10.62 -15.77
N LYS A 657 13.60 -9.31 -15.83
CA LYS A 657 13.32 -8.41 -14.70
C LYS A 657 11.84 -8.02 -14.68
N PRO A 658 11.13 -8.10 -13.56
CA PRO A 658 9.72 -7.75 -13.47
C PRO A 658 9.34 -6.35 -13.97
N ARG A 659 10.18 -5.34 -13.66
CA ARG A 659 10.02 -3.97 -14.18
C ARG A 659 10.00 -3.88 -15.71
N SER A 660 10.59 -4.86 -16.40
CA SER A 660 10.61 -4.89 -17.87
C SER A 660 9.27 -5.32 -18.49
N VAL A 661 8.34 -5.85 -17.69
CA VAL A 661 7.07 -6.44 -18.15
C VAL A 661 5.86 -5.53 -17.88
N VAL A 662 5.87 -4.79 -16.75
CA VAL A 662 4.73 -3.96 -16.30
C VAL A 662 4.30 -2.92 -17.34
N ILE A 663 5.25 -2.17 -17.92
CA ILE A 663 4.94 -1.15 -18.94
C ILE A 663 4.33 -1.78 -20.21
N PRO A 664 4.93 -2.84 -20.81
CA PRO A 664 4.30 -3.60 -21.88
C PRO A 664 2.87 -4.05 -21.57
N GLU A 665 2.64 -4.60 -20.37
CA GLU A 665 1.32 -5.10 -19.97
C GLU A 665 0.28 -3.99 -19.84
N LEU A 666 0.60 -2.87 -19.18
CA LEU A 666 -0.32 -1.72 -19.07
C LEU A 666 -0.68 -1.14 -20.42
N LEU A 667 0.29 -1.03 -21.33
CA LEU A 667 0.05 -0.58 -22.68
C LEU A 667 -0.73 -1.63 -23.48
N GLY A 668 -0.54 -2.92 -23.21
CA GLY A 668 -1.36 -4.01 -23.73
C GLY A 668 -2.83 -3.90 -23.33
N LEU A 669 -3.13 -3.72 -22.05
CA LEU A 669 -4.51 -3.53 -21.57
C LEU A 669 -5.15 -2.28 -22.19
N SER A 670 -4.40 -1.18 -22.23
CA SER A 670 -4.86 0.09 -22.82
C SER A 670 -5.12 -0.05 -24.31
N GLY A 671 -4.18 -0.68 -25.04
CA GLY A 671 -4.30 -0.96 -26.46
C GLY A 671 -5.49 -1.86 -26.76
N GLY A 672 -5.70 -2.92 -25.98
CA GLY A 672 -6.83 -3.82 -26.15
C GLY A 672 -8.17 -3.14 -25.90
N THR A 673 -8.25 -2.31 -24.87
CA THR A 673 -9.46 -1.52 -24.56
C THR A 673 -9.77 -0.52 -25.67
N LEU A 674 -8.76 0.23 -26.14
CA LEU A 674 -8.92 1.18 -27.25
C LEU A 674 -9.28 0.48 -28.55
N GLY A 675 -8.66 -0.68 -28.84
CA GLY A 675 -8.98 -1.48 -30.02
C GLY A 675 -10.41 -1.99 -30.00
N ALA A 676 -10.87 -2.52 -28.86
CA ALA A 676 -12.26 -2.94 -28.66
C ALA A 676 -13.24 -1.77 -28.81
N LEU A 677 -12.92 -0.61 -28.22
CA LEU A 677 -13.76 0.59 -28.28
C LEU A 677 -13.88 1.13 -29.71
N VAL A 678 -12.76 1.27 -30.42
CA VAL A 678 -12.76 1.78 -31.80
C VAL A 678 -13.58 0.87 -32.71
N VAL A 679 -13.43 -0.44 -32.55
CA VAL A 679 -14.22 -1.39 -33.35
C VAL A 679 -15.69 -1.38 -32.93
N GLY A 680 -16.00 -1.33 -31.63
CA GLY A 680 -17.36 -1.28 -31.10
C GLY A 680 -18.14 -0.01 -31.45
N LEU A 681 -17.46 1.08 -31.82
CA LEU A 681 -18.11 2.29 -32.34
C LEU A 681 -18.60 2.14 -33.80
N VAL A 682 -18.12 1.11 -34.51
CA VAL A 682 -18.35 0.94 -35.96
C VAL A 682 -18.95 -0.43 -36.29
N GLN A 683 -18.86 -1.40 -35.38
CA GLN A 683 -19.30 -2.80 -35.54
C GLN A 683 -20.01 -3.29 -34.28
N ASP A 684 -21.16 -3.94 -34.45
CA ASP A 684 -21.95 -4.52 -33.37
C ASP A 684 -21.61 -6.01 -33.10
N ASP A 685 -20.82 -6.63 -33.98
CA ASP A 685 -20.48 -8.06 -33.88
C ASP A 685 -19.26 -8.27 -32.96
N GLY A 686 -19.49 -9.10 -31.94
CA GLY A 686 -18.52 -9.42 -30.89
C GLY A 686 -17.22 -10.04 -31.41
N GLN A 687 -17.25 -10.74 -32.56
CA GLN A 687 -16.04 -11.29 -33.19
C GLN A 687 -15.05 -10.18 -33.55
N TYR A 688 -15.54 -9.09 -34.17
CA TYR A 688 -14.69 -7.97 -34.57
C TYR A 688 -14.21 -7.18 -33.36
N VAL A 689 -15.05 -7.04 -32.32
CA VAL A 689 -14.65 -6.39 -31.06
C VAL A 689 -13.54 -7.19 -30.38
N ALA A 690 -13.64 -8.52 -30.32
CA ALA A 690 -12.60 -9.40 -29.79
C ALA A 690 -11.30 -9.32 -30.61
N MET A 691 -11.40 -9.27 -31.94
CA MET A 691 -10.25 -9.07 -32.82
C MET A 691 -9.61 -7.69 -32.61
N GLY A 692 -10.42 -6.63 -32.44
CA GLY A 692 -9.96 -5.29 -32.08
C GLY A 692 -9.19 -5.27 -30.76
N ALA A 693 -9.69 -5.99 -29.75
CA ALA A 693 -9.01 -6.17 -28.46
C ALA A 693 -7.66 -6.88 -28.60
N LEU A 694 -7.60 -7.98 -29.37
CA LEU A 694 -6.35 -8.73 -29.61
C LEU A 694 -5.30 -7.89 -30.34
N VAL A 695 -5.69 -7.22 -31.43
CA VAL A 695 -4.78 -6.38 -32.22
C VAL A 695 -4.30 -5.22 -31.37
N GLY A 696 -5.21 -4.50 -30.74
CA GLY A 696 -4.89 -3.39 -29.86
C GLY A 696 -3.96 -3.79 -28.73
N GLY A 697 -4.23 -4.92 -28.06
CA GLY A 697 -3.41 -5.40 -26.96
C GLY A 697 -2.02 -5.84 -27.38
N THR A 698 -1.91 -6.52 -28.51
CA THR A 698 -0.62 -6.96 -29.07
C THR A 698 0.24 -5.76 -29.48
N VAL A 699 -0.36 -4.76 -30.13
CA VAL A 699 0.31 -3.50 -30.47
C VAL A 699 0.76 -2.78 -29.20
N GLY A 700 -0.11 -2.70 -28.19
CA GLY A 700 0.20 -2.10 -26.90
C GLY A 700 1.41 -2.73 -26.22
N ILE A 701 1.45 -4.07 -26.13
CA ILE A 701 2.59 -4.82 -25.59
C ILE A 701 3.86 -4.55 -26.39
N GLY A 702 3.79 -4.61 -27.73
CA GLY A 702 4.94 -4.35 -28.61
C GLY A 702 5.51 -2.94 -28.44
N VAL A 703 4.63 -1.92 -28.39
CA VAL A 703 5.01 -0.53 -28.14
C VAL A 703 5.63 -0.37 -26.77
N GLY A 704 5.05 -0.98 -25.72
CA GLY A 704 5.59 -0.90 -24.38
C GLY A 704 6.93 -1.61 -24.22
N ALA A 705 7.13 -2.74 -24.88
CA ALA A 705 8.41 -3.44 -24.90
C ALA A 705 9.50 -2.60 -25.58
N LEU A 706 9.20 -2.01 -26.75
CA LEU A 706 10.10 -1.09 -27.45
C LEU A 706 10.38 0.17 -26.62
N GLY A 707 9.35 0.74 -25.98
CA GLY A 707 9.47 1.88 -25.08
C GLY A 707 10.40 1.58 -23.91
N ASN A 708 10.28 0.39 -23.30
CA ASN A 708 11.17 -0.04 -22.23
C ASN A 708 12.63 -0.17 -22.69
N VAL A 709 12.88 -0.68 -23.90
CA VAL A 709 14.24 -0.72 -24.48
C VAL A 709 14.80 0.69 -24.69
N VAL A 710 13.97 1.63 -25.17
CA VAL A 710 14.39 3.02 -25.39
C VAL A 710 14.67 3.73 -24.06
N ILE A 711 13.82 3.53 -23.04
CA ILE A 711 13.99 4.10 -21.69
C ILE A 711 15.26 3.54 -21.04
N ALA A 712 15.44 2.22 -21.06
CA ALA A 712 16.61 1.57 -20.47
C ALA A 712 17.93 1.98 -21.13
N ASN A 713 17.92 2.26 -22.45
CA ASN A 713 19.09 2.76 -23.15
C ASN A 713 19.36 4.26 -22.91
N ASN A 714 18.33 5.04 -22.54
CA ASN A 714 18.43 6.48 -22.30
C ASN A 714 18.63 6.86 -20.84
N SER A 715 18.48 5.94 -19.89
CA SER A 715 18.66 6.18 -18.45
C SER A 715 20.12 6.28 -17.99
N GLN A 716 21.10 6.32 -18.90
CA GLN A 716 22.42 6.83 -18.52
C GLN A 716 22.32 8.35 -18.33
N PRO A 717 22.86 8.93 -17.24
CA PRO A 717 22.72 10.35 -16.91
C PRO A 717 23.52 11.20 -17.91
N ARG A 718 22.93 11.43 -19.08
CA ARG A 718 23.33 12.51 -19.97
C ARG A 718 22.51 13.72 -19.56
N SER A 719 23.18 14.67 -18.91
CA SER A 719 22.66 15.98 -18.53
C SER A 719 21.53 16.46 -19.46
N LEU A 720 20.35 16.69 -18.88
CA LEU A 720 19.10 17.15 -19.55
C LEU A 720 19.27 18.41 -20.42
N ALA A 721 20.41 19.11 -20.35
CA ALA A 721 20.75 20.28 -21.14
C ALA A 721 20.89 20.04 -22.67
N ARG A 722 20.76 18.80 -23.17
CA ARG A 722 20.78 18.51 -24.63
C ARG A 722 19.59 17.67 -25.10
N TRP A 723 18.43 17.79 -24.47
CA TRP A 723 17.21 17.25 -25.07
C TRP A 723 16.79 18.12 -26.27
N ARG A 724 17.37 17.84 -27.45
CA ARG A 724 16.72 18.21 -28.71
C ARG A 724 15.57 17.22 -28.92
N PRO A 725 14.34 17.67 -29.23
CA PRO A 725 13.25 16.75 -29.51
C PRO A 725 13.64 15.91 -30.71
N GLN A 726 13.93 14.63 -30.48
CA GLN A 726 14.00 13.67 -31.56
C GLN A 726 12.57 13.42 -32.01
N ARG A 727 12.31 13.85 -33.24
CA ARG A 727 11.13 13.58 -34.05
C ARG A 727 10.86 12.07 -34.10
N ALA A 728 10.06 11.58 -33.15
CA ALA A 728 9.58 10.20 -33.15
C ALA A 728 8.31 10.15 -34.01
N PRO A 729 8.23 9.26 -35.01
CA PRO A 729 7.10 9.22 -35.91
C PRO A 729 5.81 8.91 -35.14
N ILE A 730 4.78 9.73 -35.38
CA ILE A 730 3.43 9.45 -34.89
C ILE A 730 2.87 8.35 -35.79
N VAL A 731 2.77 7.14 -35.24
CA VAL A 731 2.22 5.96 -35.92
C VAL A 731 0.78 5.79 -35.47
N ILE A 732 -0.16 5.84 -36.42
CA ILE A 732 -1.58 5.59 -36.14
C ILE A 732 -2.02 4.37 -36.96
N PRO A 733 -2.58 3.32 -36.32
CA PRO A 733 -3.21 2.24 -37.05
C PRO A 733 -4.46 2.79 -37.75
N THR A 734 -4.53 2.62 -39.07
CA THR A 734 -5.68 3.04 -39.88
C THR A 734 -6.40 1.82 -40.41
N PHE A 735 -7.70 1.73 -40.13
CA PHE A 735 -8.58 0.75 -40.73
C PHE A 735 -9.16 1.33 -42.02
N ARG A 736 -8.88 0.70 -43.16
CA ARG A 736 -9.51 1.06 -44.43
C ARG A 736 -10.42 -0.10 -44.85
N PRO A 737 -11.72 0.14 -45.05
CA PRO A 737 -12.56 -0.86 -45.68
C PRO A 737 -12.19 -0.93 -47.16
N GLU A 738 -11.61 -2.04 -47.61
CA GLU A 738 -11.46 -2.32 -49.03
C GLU A 738 -12.67 -3.16 -49.48
N VAL A 739 -13.40 -2.64 -50.45
CA VAL A 739 -14.48 -3.40 -51.10
C VAL A 739 -13.82 -4.36 -52.09
N GLY A 740 -13.84 -5.64 -51.75
CA GLY A 740 -13.36 -6.71 -52.62
C GLY A 740 -14.16 -6.77 -53.92
N SER A 741 -13.62 -7.45 -54.93
CA SER A 741 -14.26 -7.62 -56.24
C SER A 741 -15.62 -8.35 -56.18
N SER A 742 -15.93 -9.02 -55.07
CA SER A 742 -17.22 -9.64 -54.77
C SER A 742 -18.26 -8.68 -54.15
N GLY A 743 -17.88 -7.44 -53.81
CA GLY A 743 -18.73 -6.50 -53.08
C GLY A 743 -18.67 -6.65 -51.56
N GLU A 744 -17.89 -7.60 -51.02
CA GLU A 744 -17.65 -7.73 -49.58
C GLU A 744 -16.61 -6.70 -49.12
N THR A 745 -16.94 -5.95 -48.07
CA THR A 745 -15.99 -5.08 -47.37
C THR A 745 -15.07 -5.93 -46.49
N VAL A 746 -13.81 -6.08 -46.91
CA VAL A 746 -12.77 -6.71 -46.11
C VAL A 746 -12.00 -5.59 -45.40
N PRO A 747 -12.00 -5.53 -44.05
CA PRO A 747 -11.20 -4.54 -43.34
C PRO A 747 -9.71 -4.87 -43.51
N THR A 748 -8.96 -3.98 -44.16
CA THR A 748 -7.51 -4.06 -44.21
C THR A 748 -6.90 -3.14 -43.15
N VAL A 749 -5.98 -3.68 -42.36
CA VAL A 749 -5.25 -2.94 -41.32
C VAL A 749 -3.96 -2.38 -41.93
N GLY A 750 -3.90 -1.07 -42.06
CA GLY A 750 -2.70 -0.34 -42.46
C GLY A 750 -2.05 0.37 -41.28
N VAL A 751 -0.76 0.66 -41.41
CA VAL A 751 -0.01 1.50 -40.47
C VAL A 751 0.43 2.75 -41.22
N ASP A 752 -0.23 3.88 -40.95
CA ASP A 752 0.12 5.17 -41.54
C ASP A 752 1.01 5.98 -40.58
N VAL A 753 2.07 6.59 -41.12
CA VAL A 753 2.97 7.49 -40.39
C VAL A 753 2.58 8.94 -40.71
N LEU A 754 2.01 9.65 -39.74
CA LEU A 754 1.44 10.99 -39.96
C LEU A 754 2.46 12.14 -39.91
N GLY A 755 3.73 11.85 -39.62
CA GLY A 755 4.83 12.82 -39.65
C GLY A 755 5.97 12.43 -38.73
N TRP A 756 7.12 13.09 -38.92
CA TRP A 756 8.33 12.97 -38.09
C TRP A 756 8.38 14.08 -37.05
#